data_AF-A0ABD6EAD2-F1
#
_entry.id   AF-A0ABD6EAD2-F1
#
_cell.length_a   1.000
_cell.length_b   1.000
_cell.length_c   1.000
_cell.angle_alpha   90.00
_cell.angle_beta   90.00
_cell.angle_gamma   90.00
#
_symmetry.space_group_name_H-M   'P 1'
#
loop_
_entity.id
_entity.type
_entity.pdbx_description
1 polymer ?
#
loop_
_entity_poly.entity_id
_entity_poly.type
_entity_poly.pdbx_seq_one_letter_code
_entity_poly.pdbx_strand_id
1 'polypeptide(L)'
;MHDRSNMVTHESSNSEVVLPFIENQFEFAEINLRHTGNPDRTLAMVRRAVRMGYDTVVINIDIGDLNSTDETEEVEEPPAKKKKGKAKGGNLMKLIPDPFLVDATKLNLSDLETKGKKFRQFSRLTATLTDSTSVHLLQHHPQTRKYDVIAVRTESEGILQTLSRKGDFVDIVTFDHAGSPVSWLFKSKLINSCINDGGLTFELNYSKALRDSSHRRQVFSNGRLLLRAIGKGKGVVLGSGAEEMIDIRAPYDAANLSVLFGFQPQNSRQFVSANARRMLLRAQSRRTIKGAMVVTDPEKIPTTLVHRKSALEKLLSVPEFRTQVEVLPKDSDQPTEGVSNCDNAMAIDIFRNLWRLVSWKLRRSLNLNCEWPVIWGKPRLRSFPTQQLLNTLSAEDQERMRMIVSEIEMLSRCYTYFPEHLIDEDWLKFLRCRTAIERLNQVKFRRKVEEKERKDLRKKLEKATLVKKCVPTSNEAHLIWLPHAKLARQETMFESWRYIRSLLVDPPPTLVIDCRYLPLLSPRGLSLTALQIQYLICENRARQHPWPLYLCNFDIKNPLVAKEKEKYLSLLDSRLSVSPESTEKNYTDLFSRERIVYLSPDADQELDQIDGSEVFVIGGIVDRAVEPQIPHQASLASAIADRVKACKLPIDRYVKWQSGTKYLTLTAVSSILHDVYCSQGDWERSLKKNIPVRNVKPLDARHKTSKTIYARIHNYDQRVLAEVRERLLKERSL
;
A
#
# COMPACT_ATOMS: atom_id res chain seq x y z
N MET A 1 63.87 19.41 24.39
CA MET A 1 63.36 20.65 25.02
C MET A 1 62.64 21.45 23.95
N HIS A 2 61.46 22.02 24.25
CA HIS A 2 60.68 22.96 23.41
C HIS A 2 60.29 22.41 22.00
N ASP A 3 59.03 22.21 21.61
CA ASP A 3 57.73 22.87 21.83
C ASP A 3 57.57 24.23 21.11
N ARG A 4 56.47 24.33 20.33
CA ARG A 4 55.94 25.48 19.53
C ARG A 4 56.86 26.00 18.41
N SER A 5 56.36 26.26 17.19
CA SER A 5 55.14 27.05 16.94
C SER A 5 54.44 26.81 15.60
N ASN A 6 53.11 26.68 15.68
CA ASN A 6 52.06 27.18 14.77
C ASN A 6 52.23 27.07 13.24
N MET A 7 51.43 26.19 12.64
CA MET A 7 50.62 26.57 11.47
C MET A 7 49.19 26.06 11.68
N VAL A 8 48.19 26.92 11.50
CA VAL A 8 46.78 26.61 11.84
C VAL A 8 45.98 26.37 10.57
N THR A 9 45.45 25.16 10.41
CA THR A 9 44.47 24.80 9.38
C THR A 9 43.10 24.60 10.02
N HIS A 10 42.16 25.49 9.71
CA HIS A 10 40.77 25.35 10.15
C HIS A 10 40.04 24.27 9.34
N GLU A 11 40.01 23.04 9.83
CA GLU A 11 39.07 22.02 9.34
C GLU A 11 37.69 22.25 9.95
N SER A 12 36.79 22.88 9.19
CA SER A 12 35.39 23.03 9.57
C SER A 12 34.63 21.72 9.35
N SER A 13 34.28 21.03 10.44
CA SER A 13 33.53 19.77 10.41
C SER A 13 32.15 19.94 9.76
N ASN A 14 31.93 19.33 8.59
CA ASN A 14 30.62 19.21 7.95
C ASN A 14 30.16 17.74 7.99
N SER A 15 29.33 17.40 8.97
CA SER A 15 28.67 16.09 9.03
C SER A 15 27.56 16.01 7.99
N GLU A 16 27.66 15.10 7.02
CA GLU A 16 26.61 14.91 6.02
C GLU A 16 25.33 14.33 6.65
N VAL A 17 24.33 15.21 6.87
CA VAL A 17 23.02 14.81 7.37
C VAL A 17 22.23 14.11 6.26
N VAL A 18 22.17 12.79 6.31
CA VAL A 18 21.33 11.98 5.41
C VAL A 18 19.85 12.26 5.70
N LEU A 19 19.26 13.19 4.94
CA LEU A 19 17.87 13.62 5.11
C LEU A 19 16.87 12.47 4.80
N PRO A 20 15.82 12.29 5.61
CA PRO A 20 14.76 11.33 5.32
C PRO A 20 13.87 11.84 4.17
N PHE A 21 13.47 10.94 3.27
CA PHE A 21 12.65 11.26 2.11
C PHE A 21 11.23 11.72 2.53
N ILE A 22 10.92 13.01 2.37
CA ILE A 22 9.68 13.62 2.87
C ILE A 22 8.47 13.21 2.00
N GLU A 23 7.39 12.74 2.64
CA GLU A 23 6.17 12.36 1.94
C GLU A 23 5.36 13.61 1.51
N ASN A 24 4.96 13.66 0.24
CA ASN A 24 4.50 14.89 -0.41
C ASN A 24 3.24 15.52 0.22
N GLN A 25 3.39 16.73 0.78
CA GLN A 25 2.39 17.59 1.44
C GLN A 25 1.33 18.21 0.49
N PHE A 26 0.81 17.46 -0.48
CA PHE A 26 -0.31 17.92 -1.32
C PHE A 26 -1.64 17.55 -0.64
N GLU A 27 -2.55 18.51 -0.47
CA GLU A 27 -3.89 18.21 0.08
C GLU A 27 -5.02 18.49 -0.91
N PHE A 28 -5.13 19.71 -1.43
CA PHE A 28 -6.26 20.16 -2.25
C PHE A 28 -5.83 20.99 -3.46
N ALA A 29 -6.42 20.69 -4.63
CA ALA A 29 -6.31 21.53 -5.82
C ALA A 29 -7.67 22.06 -6.28
N GLU A 30 -7.73 23.36 -6.57
CA GLU A 30 -8.76 23.94 -7.43
C GLU A 30 -8.22 23.88 -8.86
N ILE A 31 -8.92 23.15 -9.74
CA ILE A 31 -8.38 22.71 -11.04
C ILE A 31 -8.85 23.53 -12.24
N ASN A 32 -9.75 24.51 -12.06
CA ASN A 32 -10.39 25.23 -13.15
C ASN A 32 -10.84 26.65 -12.77
N LEU A 33 -9.89 27.55 -12.45
CA LEU A 33 -10.16 29.00 -12.45
C LEU A 33 -9.96 29.54 -13.87
N ARG A 34 -11.00 30.09 -14.52
CA ARG A 34 -10.89 30.58 -15.90
C ARG A 34 -10.39 32.02 -15.95
N HIS A 35 -9.29 32.22 -16.67
CA HIS A 35 -8.74 33.55 -16.96
C HIS A 35 -9.48 34.17 -18.15
N THR A 36 -10.17 35.28 -17.92
CA THR A 36 -10.99 36.00 -18.91
C THR A 36 -10.32 37.31 -19.36
N GLY A 37 -9.01 37.27 -19.63
CA GLY A 37 -8.20 38.44 -20.02
C GLY A 37 -7.85 39.41 -18.87
N ASN A 38 -8.72 39.55 -17.86
CA ASN A 38 -8.49 40.46 -16.74
C ASN A 38 -7.54 39.86 -15.68
N PRO A 39 -6.36 40.46 -15.43
CA PRO A 39 -5.37 39.91 -14.50
C PRO A 39 -5.77 40.05 -13.03
N ASP A 40 -6.34 41.20 -12.63
CA ASP A 40 -6.68 41.49 -11.23
C ASP A 40 -7.85 40.64 -10.74
N ARG A 41 -8.85 40.41 -11.59
CA ARG A 41 -9.94 39.45 -11.38
C ARG A 41 -9.41 38.02 -11.18
N THR A 42 -8.39 37.65 -11.94
CA THR A 42 -7.74 36.32 -11.82
C THR A 42 -6.94 36.24 -10.51
N LEU A 43 -6.15 37.25 -10.16
CA LEU A 43 -5.46 37.39 -8.87
C LEU A 43 -6.45 37.33 -7.69
N ALA A 44 -7.60 38.00 -7.79
CA ALA A 44 -8.64 37.97 -6.76
C ALA A 44 -9.25 36.57 -6.57
N MET A 45 -9.49 35.82 -7.65
CA MET A 45 -9.90 34.41 -7.59
C MET A 45 -8.84 33.50 -6.96
N VAL A 46 -7.56 33.63 -7.34
CA VAL A 46 -6.46 32.86 -6.73
C VAL A 46 -6.33 33.18 -5.24
N ARG A 47 -6.37 34.46 -4.86
CA ARG A 47 -6.37 34.92 -3.46
C ARG A 47 -7.56 34.37 -2.67
N ARG A 48 -8.75 34.26 -3.28
CA ARG A 48 -9.94 33.64 -2.69
C ARG A 48 -9.77 32.13 -2.48
N ALA A 49 -9.20 31.41 -3.45
CA ALA A 49 -8.93 29.98 -3.34
C ALA A 49 -7.89 29.65 -2.25
N VAL A 50 -6.79 30.40 -2.19
CA VAL A 50 -5.77 30.26 -1.12
C VAL A 50 -6.40 30.49 0.26
N ARG A 51 -7.18 31.57 0.44
CA ARG A 51 -7.90 31.85 1.69
C ARG A 51 -8.97 30.80 2.04
N MET A 52 -9.45 30.03 1.07
CA MET A 52 -10.35 28.89 1.29
C MET A 52 -9.60 27.58 1.66
N GLY A 53 -8.27 27.56 1.66
CA GLY A 53 -7.45 26.42 2.07
C GLY A 53 -6.97 25.50 0.95
N TYR A 54 -7.08 25.92 -0.32
CA TYR A 54 -6.41 25.24 -1.43
C TYR A 54 -4.91 25.52 -1.43
N ASP A 55 -4.07 24.48 -1.32
CA ASP A 55 -2.61 24.60 -1.47
C ASP A 55 -2.15 24.57 -2.94
N THR A 56 -3.00 24.10 -3.86
CA THR A 56 -2.72 24.06 -5.29
C THR A 56 -3.83 24.72 -6.10
N VAL A 57 -3.48 25.51 -7.12
CA VAL A 57 -4.44 26.20 -8.00
C VAL A 57 -4.03 26.03 -9.46
N VAL A 58 -5.01 25.77 -10.34
CA VAL A 58 -4.80 25.66 -11.79
C VAL A 58 -5.58 26.75 -12.52
N ILE A 59 -4.85 27.60 -13.25
CA ILE A 59 -5.40 28.69 -14.04
C ILE A 59 -5.63 28.18 -15.47
N ASN A 60 -6.87 28.26 -15.93
CA ASN A 60 -7.34 27.73 -17.19
C ASN A 60 -7.59 28.85 -18.21
N ILE A 61 -7.10 28.69 -19.42
CA ILE A 61 -7.52 29.48 -20.59
C ILE A 61 -8.33 28.56 -21.51
N ASP A 62 -9.56 28.97 -21.83
CA ASP A 62 -10.54 28.19 -22.59
C ASP A 62 -10.67 28.81 -23.99
N ILE A 63 -10.18 28.13 -25.03
CA ILE A 63 -10.05 28.70 -26.39
C ILE A 63 -11.25 28.41 -27.31
N GLY A 64 -12.31 27.76 -26.80
CA GLY A 64 -13.46 27.37 -27.63
C GLY A 64 -13.10 26.28 -28.65
N ASP A 65 -13.79 26.24 -29.79
CA ASP A 65 -13.42 25.38 -30.92
C ASP A 65 -12.27 26.03 -31.71
N LEU A 66 -11.24 25.26 -32.07
CA LEU A 66 -10.14 25.75 -32.90
C LEU A 66 -10.59 26.05 -34.34
N ASN A 67 -11.73 25.52 -34.77
CA ASN A 67 -12.28 25.69 -36.11
C ASN A 67 -13.29 26.85 -36.21
N SER A 68 -13.75 27.46 -35.10
CA SER A 68 -14.82 28.48 -35.19
C SER A 68 -14.28 29.87 -35.55
N THR A 69 -14.66 30.31 -36.75
CA THR A 69 -14.47 31.69 -37.25
C THR A 69 -15.46 32.65 -36.62
N ASP A 70 -15.58 32.64 -35.29
CA ASP A 70 -16.35 33.64 -34.57
C ASP A 70 -15.66 35.01 -34.73
N GLU A 71 -16.31 35.88 -35.49
CA GLU A 71 -16.03 37.31 -35.65
C GLU A 71 -16.79 38.09 -34.57
N THR A 72 -16.07 38.79 -33.70
CA THR A 72 -16.51 39.91 -32.83
C THR A 72 -15.31 40.29 -31.95
N GLU A 73 -15.04 41.55 -31.60
CA GLU A 73 -15.80 42.80 -31.81
C GLU A 73 -14.93 43.79 -32.60
N GLU A 74 -15.42 44.33 -33.73
CA GLU A 74 -14.89 45.58 -34.30
C GLU A 74 -15.82 46.74 -33.92
N VAL A 75 -15.23 47.87 -33.51
CA VAL A 75 -15.97 49.10 -33.19
C VAL A 75 -16.32 49.83 -34.50
N GLU A 76 -17.54 50.36 -34.59
CA GLU A 76 -18.07 50.97 -35.82
C GLU A 76 -17.28 52.22 -36.28
N GLU A 77 -16.73 52.18 -37.50
CA GLU A 77 -16.52 53.38 -38.34
C GLU A 77 -16.94 53.10 -39.80
N PRO A 78 -17.43 54.12 -40.54
CA PRO A 78 -18.11 53.92 -41.83
C PRO A 78 -17.18 53.67 -43.04
N PRO A 79 -17.65 52.97 -44.09
CA PRO A 79 -16.78 52.37 -45.10
C PRO A 79 -16.25 53.33 -46.17
N ALA A 80 -14.92 53.42 -46.28
CA ALA A 80 -14.22 54.04 -47.41
C ALA A 80 -14.14 53.11 -48.65
N LYS A 81 -13.98 53.70 -49.84
CA LYS A 81 -14.20 53.01 -51.14
C LYS A 81 -13.13 51.97 -51.50
N LYS A 82 -13.58 50.79 -51.97
CA LYS A 82 -12.76 49.65 -52.41
C LYS A 82 -11.72 50.02 -53.48
N LYS A 83 -10.47 49.60 -53.29
CA LYS A 83 -9.47 49.40 -54.36
C LYS A 83 -9.12 47.92 -54.47
N LYS A 84 -9.23 47.32 -55.68
CA LYS A 84 -8.95 45.89 -55.89
C LYS A 84 -7.44 45.61 -55.78
N GLY A 85 -7.02 45.03 -54.65
CA GLY A 85 -5.70 44.40 -54.48
C GLY A 85 -5.84 42.90 -54.21
N LYS A 86 -4.87 42.08 -54.63
CA LYS A 86 -4.87 40.64 -54.35
C LYS A 86 -4.68 40.41 -52.84
N ALA A 87 -5.71 39.90 -52.17
CA ALA A 87 -5.58 39.45 -50.78
C ALA A 87 -4.60 38.26 -50.71
N LYS A 88 -3.47 38.45 -50.03
CA LYS A 88 -2.66 37.32 -49.56
C LYS A 88 -3.44 36.63 -48.44
N GLY A 89 -3.56 35.30 -48.47
CA GLY A 89 -4.22 34.55 -47.39
C GLY A 89 -3.44 34.73 -46.09
N GLY A 90 -4.04 35.38 -45.08
CA GLY A 90 -3.32 35.83 -43.90
C GLY A 90 -4.20 36.17 -42.71
N ASN A 91 -4.80 35.13 -42.09
CA ASN A 91 -4.66 34.86 -40.64
C ASN A 91 -5.55 33.67 -40.22
N LEU A 92 -5.26 32.48 -40.75
CA LEU A 92 -5.95 31.23 -40.36
C LEU A 92 -5.36 30.64 -39.07
N MET A 93 -5.09 31.49 -38.07
CA MET A 93 -4.60 31.14 -36.74
C MET A 93 -5.17 32.09 -35.69
N LYS A 94 -6.24 31.67 -34.99
CA LYS A 94 -6.48 32.10 -33.60
C LYS A 94 -5.34 31.50 -32.76
N LEU A 95 -4.24 32.24 -32.67
CA LEU A 95 -3.01 31.78 -32.03
C LEU A 95 -3.29 31.45 -30.56
N ILE A 96 -3.01 30.20 -30.15
CA ILE A 96 -3.24 29.77 -28.75
C ILE A 96 -2.46 30.72 -27.83
N PRO A 97 -3.11 31.44 -26.90
CA PRO A 97 -2.43 32.44 -26.08
C PRO A 97 -1.36 31.81 -25.21
N ASP A 98 -0.39 32.61 -24.76
CA ASP A 98 0.61 32.17 -23.80
C ASP A 98 0.00 32.02 -22.39
N PRO A 99 0.51 31.08 -21.56
CA PRO A 99 -0.12 30.73 -20.29
C PRO A 99 -0.06 31.87 -19.26
N PHE A 100 -1.23 32.26 -18.73
CA PHE A 100 -1.32 33.23 -17.64
C PHE A 100 -1.03 32.58 -16.28
N LEU A 101 -0.15 33.21 -15.49
CA LEU A 101 0.17 32.84 -14.11
C LEU A 101 0.09 34.08 -13.21
N VAL A 102 -0.23 33.89 -11.93
CA VAL A 102 -0.38 34.98 -10.96
C VAL A 102 0.93 35.19 -10.19
N ASP A 103 1.29 36.45 -9.98
CA ASP A 103 2.40 36.86 -9.13
C ASP A 103 2.14 36.44 -7.66
N ALA A 104 2.94 35.49 -7.17
CA ALA A 104 2.78 34.92 -5.84
C ALA A 104 3.07 35.91 -4.70
N THR A 105 3.83 36.99 -4.96
CA THR A 105 4.12 38.02 -3.95
C THR A 105 2.86 38.83 -3.56
N LYS A 106 1.83 38.81 -4.42
CA LYS A 106 0.53 39.49 -4.21
C LYS A 106 -0.51 38.62 -3.47
N LEU A 107 -0.09 37.46 -2.97
CA LEU A 107 -0.89 36.52 -2.20
C LEU A 107 -0.39 36.46 -0.75
N ASN A 108 -1.30 36.41 0.23
CA ASN A 108 -0.90 36.04 1.59
C ASN A 108 -0.86 34.51 1.69
N LEU A 109 0.30 33.96 2.08
CA LEU A 109 0.54 32.52 2.20
C LEU A 109 0.70 32.05 3.65
N SER A 110 0.62 32.94 4.64
CA SER A 110 0.78 32.64 6.08
C SER A 110 -0.02 31.42 6.53
N ASP A 111 -1.26 31.30 6.06
CA ASP A 111 -2.22 30.29 6.47
C ASP A 111 -1.95 28.91 5.83
N LEU A 112 -1.07 28.84 4.83
CA LEU A 112 -0.53 27.60 4.26
C LEU A 112 0.81 27.25 4.93
N GLU A 113 1.69 28.24 5.09
CA GLU A 113 3.03 28.07 5.68
C GLU A 113 2.96 27.62 7.15
N THR A 114 2.08 28.22 7.95
CA THR A 114 1.77 27.77 9.33
C THR A 114 1.21 26.35 9.42
N LYS A 115 0.70 25.80 8.31
CA LYS A 115 0.22 24.41 8.20
C LYS A 115 1.25 23.48 7.55
N GLY A 116 2.49 23.94 7.35
CA GLY A 116 3.55 23.18 6.69
C GLY A 116 3.24 22.89 5.21
N LYS A 117 2.60 23.83 4.50
CA LYS A 117 2.24 23.68 3.09
C LYS A 117 2.84 24.79 2.23
N LYS A 118 3.32 24.42 1.04
CA LYS A 118 3.73 25.38 -0.01
C LYS A 118 2.63 25.55 -1.05
N PHE A 119 2.34 26.80 -1.41
CA PHE A 119 1.45 27.14 -2.52
C PHE A 119 2.04 26.67 -3.86
N ARG A 120 1.20 26.12 -4.74
CA ARG A 120 1.56 25.67 -6.10
C ARG A 120 0.56 26.23 -7.10
N GLN A 121 1.04 26.77 -8.22
CA GLN A 121 0.20 27.17 -9.34
C GLN A 121 0.58 26.42 -10.62
N PHE A 122 -0.41 26.13 -11.46
CA PHE A 122 -0.24 25.48 -12.74
C PHE A 122 -1.05 26.18 -13.84
N SER A 123 -0.54 26.17 -15.06
CA SER A 123 -1.22 26.63 -16.27
C SER A 123 -1.98 25.51 -16.98
N ARG A 124 -3.19 25.80 -17.45
CA ARG A 124 -4.06 24.86 -18.17
C ARG A 124 -4.61 25.50 -19.44
N LEU A 125 -4.67 24.71 -20.50
CA LEU A 125 -5.42 24.99 -21.72
C LEU A 125 -6.66 24.10 -21.76
N THR A 126 -7.83 24.66 -22.09
CA THR A 126 -9.03 23.90 -22.46
C THR A 126 -9.40 24.22 -23.91
N ALA A 127 -9.59 23.18 -24.72
CA ALA A 127 -9.96 23.29 -26.12
C ALA A 127 -11.19 22.41 -26.42
N THR A 128 -12.16 22.92 -27.18
CA THR A 128 -13.25 22.14 -27.75
C THR A 128 -12.76 21.45 -29.01
N LEU A 129 -12.95 20.12 -29.09
CA LEU A 129 -12.60 19.32 -30.27
C LEU A 129 -13.87 18.70 -30.85
N THR A 130 -14.12 19.00 -32.11
CA THR A 130 -15.27 18.56 -32.91
C THR A 130 -14.89 17.47 -33.91
N ASP A 131 -13.74 17.65 -34.59
CA ASP A 131 -13.20 16.74 -35.61
C ASP A 131 -11.83 16.14 -35.29
N SER A 132 -11.49 15.03 -35.96
CA SER A 132 -10.16 14.41 -35.87
C SER A 132 -9.01 15.31 -36.34
N THR A 133 -9.29 16.29 -37.19
CA THR A 133 -8.36 17.35 -37.62
C THR A 133 -7.95 18.24 -36.45
N SER A 134 -8.91 18.66 -35.62
CA SER A 134 -8.68 19.48 -34.43
C SER A 134 -7.80 18.76 -33.39
N VAL A 135 -7.97 17.43 -33.24
CA VAL A 135 -7.12 16.57 -32.39
C VAL A 135 -5.66 16.61 -32.87
N HIS A 136 -5.42 16.47 -34.18
CA HIS A 136 -4.08 16.52 -34.76
C HIS A 136 -3.45 17.92 -34.62
N LEU A 137 -4.22 18.97 -34.87
CA LEU A 137 -3.74 20.35 -34.75
C LEU A 137 -3.33 20.67 -33.31
N LEU A 138 -4.16 20.34 -32.31
CA LEU A 138 -3.84 20.53 -30.90
C LEU A 138 -2.61 19.70 -30.45
N GLN A 139 -2.46 18.48 -30.96
CA GLN A 139 -1.32 17.60 -30.66
C GLN A 139 0.03 18.16 -31.15
N HIS A 140 0.04 18.82 -32.31
CA HIS A 140 1.26 19.29 -32.96
C HIS A 140 1.56 20.79 -32.76
N HIS A 141 0.60 21.59 -32.25
CA HIS A 141 0.76 23.02 -32.06
C HIS A 141 1.89 23.37 -31.05
N PRO A 142 2.83 24.28 -31.37
CA PRO A 142 4.02 24.51 -30.53
C PRO A 142 3.69 25.07 -29.14
N GLN A 143 2.70 25.95 -29.02
CA GLN A 143 2.36 26.58 -27.74
C GLN A 143 1.64 25.66 -26.75
N THR A 144 1.05 24.53 -27.15
CA THR A 144 0.43 23.61 -26.17
C THR A 144 1.46 23.01 -25.22
N ARG A 145 2.73 22.96 -25.63
CA ARG A 145 3.88 22.58 -24.78
C ARG A 145 4.18 23.60 -23.68
N LYS A 146 3.80 24.88 -23.84
CA LYS A 146 3.94 25.93 -22.80
C LYS A 146 2.98 25.73 -21.63
N TYR A 147 1.88 24.99 -21.82
CA TYR A 147 0.91 24.71 -20.77
C TYR A 147 1.28 23.48 -19.94
N ASP A 148 0.92 23.48 -18.66
CA ASP A 148 1.24 22.39 -17.73
C ASP A 148 0.24 21.25 -17.83
N VAL A 149 -1.05 21.59 -18.02
CA VAL A 149 -2.19 20.68 -18.16
C VAL A 149 -2.91 20.94 -19.49
N ILE A 150 -3.30 19.89 -20.22
CA ILE A 150 -4.18 20.01 -21.39
C ILE A 150 -5.51 19.31 -21.15
N ALA A 151 -6.59 20.08 -21.31
CA ALA A 151 -7.97 19.65 -21.22
C ALA A 151 -8.66 19.71 -22.59
N VAL A 152 -9.48 18.70 -22.88
CA VAL A 152 -10.30 18.63 -24.10
C VAL A 152 -11.77 18.59 -23.74
N ARG A 153 -12.57 19.49 -24.30
CA ARG A 153 -14.04 19.44 -24.32
C ARG A 153 -14.47 18.66 -25.56
N THR A 154 -15.22 17.56 -25.39
CA THR A 154 -15.69 16.76 -26.54
C THR A 154 -17.06 16.12 -26.28
N GLU A 155 -17.98 16.33 -27.23
CA GLU A 155 -19.27 15.64 -27.26
C GLU A 155 -19.23 14.39 -28.15
N SER A 156 -18.28 14.32 -29.08
CA SER A 156 -18.10 13.18 -29.98
C SER A 156 -17.50 11.96 -29.27
N GLU A 157 -18.19 10.82 -29.42
CA GLU A 157 -17.66 9.51 -29.00
C GLU A 157 -16.44 9.10 -29.83
N GLY A 158 -16.38 9.44 -31.11
CA GLY A 158 -15.26 9.10 -31.99
C GLY A 158 -13.96 9.77 -31.56
N ILE A 159 -14.04 11.01 -31.08
CA ILE A 159 -12.91 11.70 -30.44
C ILE A 159 -12.54 11.01 -29.13
N LEU A 160 -13.51 10.66 -28.28
CA LEU A 160 -13.22 9.98 -27.01
C LEU A 160 -12.53 8.62 -27.23
N GLN A 161 -12.95 7.82 -28.21
CA GLN A 161 -12.28 6.59 -28.62
C GLN A 161 -10.87 6.84 -29.17
N THR A 162 -10.66 7.96 -29.88
CA THR A 162 -9.33 8.38 -30.39
C THR A 162 -8.40 8.80 -29.26
N LEU A 163 -8.88 9.60 -28.30
CA LEU A 163 -8.15 9.98 -27.09
C LEU A 163 -7.78 8.76 -26.25
N SER A 164 -8.67 7.77 -26.13
CA SER A 164 -8.37 6.52 -25.41
C SER A 164 -7.25 5.68 -26.06
N ARG A 165 -6.91 5.92 -27.34
CA ARG A 165 -5.88 5.17 -28.11
C ARG A 165 -4.60 5.97 -28.40
N LYS A 166 -4.70 7.31 -28.48
CA LYS A 166 -3.61 8.22 -28.89
C LYS A 166 -3.42 9.43 -27.97
N GLY A 167 -4.26 9.61 -26.95
CA GLY A 167 -4.33 10.80 -26.08
C GLY A 167 -3.23 10.92 -25.02
N ASP A 168 -2.00 10.49 -25.32
CA ASP A 168 -0.82 10.67 -24.47
C ASP A 168 -0.55 12.17 -24.15
N PHE A 169 -0.99 13.06 -25.02
CA PHE A 169 -0.84 14.51 -24.89
C PHE A 169 -2.00 15.19 -24.13
N VAL A 170 -3.03 14.46 -23.66
CA VAL A 170 -4.20 15.02 -22.95
C VAL A 170 -4.25 14.48 -21.52
N ASP A 171 -4.71 15.30 -20.59
CA ASP A 171 -4.84 14.95 -19.16
C ASP A 171 -6.30 14.90 -18.72
N ILE A 172 -7.06 15.92 -19.13
CA ILE A 172 -8.45 16.13 -18.73
C ILE A 172 -9.38 15.97 -19.93
N VAL A 173 -10.46 15.22 -19.76
CA VAL A 173 -11.62 15.21 -20.65
C VAL A 173 -12.78 15.91 -19.93
N THR A 174 -13.33 16.93 -20.56
CA THR A 174 -14.49 17.69 -20.09
C THR A 174 -15.57 17.69 -21.17
N PHE A 175 -16.76 18.19 -20.84
CA PHE A 175 -17.91 18.31 -21.74
C PHE A 175 -18.78 19.46 -21.25
N ASP A 176 -19.82 19.88 -21.98
CA ASP A 176 -20.76 20.81 -21.38
C ASP A 176 -21.70 20.10 -20.39
N HIS A 177 -21.51 20.39 -19.11
CA HIS A 177 -22.36 19.86 -18.04
C HIS A 177 -23.79 20.42 -18.12
N ALA A 178 -24.00 21.58 -18.74
CA ALA A 178 -25.28 22.28 -18.77
C ALA A 178 -26.19 21.94 -19.97
N GLY A 179 -25.61 21.52 -21.10
CA GLY A 179 -26.33 21.08 -22.30
C GLY A 179 -26.91 19.67 -22.24
N SER A 180 -27.34 19.16 -23.39
CA SER A 180 -27.94 17.83 -23.56
C SER A 180 -27.02 16.69 -23.08
N PRO A 181 -27.57 15.55 -22.64
CA PRO A 181 -26.76 14.47 -22.08
C PRO A 181 -25.93 13.78 -23.17
N VAL A 182 -24.62 13.99 -23.14
CA VAL A 182 -23.67 13.50 -24.14
C VAL A 182 -23.72 11.98 -24.26
N SER A 183 -23.79 11.47 -25.50
CA SER A 183 -24.07 10.05 -25.81
C SER A 183 -23.13 9.05 -25.17
N TRP A 184 -21.85 9.41 -24.99
CA TRP A 184 -20.86 8.53 -24.37
C TRP A 184 -20.99 8.41 -22.84
N LEU A 185 -21.76 9.27 -22.16
CA LEU A 185 -22.02 9.16 -20.71
C LEU A 185 -22.67 7.82 -20.33
N PHE A 186 -23.46 7.24 -21.23
CA PHE A 186 -24.10 5.94 -21.06
C PHE A 186 -23.16 4.75 -21.35
N LYS A 187 -21.96 5.00 -21.90
CA LYS A 187 -21.01 3.98 -22.36
C LYS A 187 -19.89 3.75 -21.35
N SER A 188 -20.24 3.26 -20.17
CA SER A 188 -19.31 3.07 -19.04
C SER A 188 -18.03 2.31 -19.39
N LYS A 189 -18.05 1.37 -20.34
CA LYS A 189 -16.84 0.67 -20.80
C LYS A 189 -15.82 1.61 -21.46
N LEU A 190 -16.28 2.55 -22.29
CA LEU A 190 -15.42 3.51 -22.97
C LEU A 190 -14.79 4.47 -21.97
N ILE A 191 -15.61 5.01 -21.06
CA ILE A 191 -15.15 5.88 -19.96
C ILE A 191 -14.11 5.17 -19.09
N ASN A 192 -14.36 3.92 -18.69
CA ASN A 192 -13.39 3.15 -17.90
C ASN A 192 -12.13 2.77 -18.71
N SER A 193 -12.20 2.59 -20.04
CA SER A 193 -11.01 2.39 -20.87
C SER A 193 -10.16 3.67 -20.96
N CYS A 194 -10.80 4.83 -21.14
CA CYS A 194 -10.13 6.13 -21.10
C CYS A 194 -9.36 6.34 -19.78
N ILE A 195 -9.95 5.96 -18.64
CA ILE A 195 -9.35 6.10 -17.30
C ILE A 195 -8.25 5.06 -17.02
N ASN A 196 -8.50 3.78 -17.33
CA ASN A 196 -7.59 2.70 -16.91
C ASN A 196 -6.50 2.38 -17.95
N ASP A 197 -6.80 2.49 -19.25
CA ASP A 197 -5.87 2.20 -20.34
C ASP A 197 -5.20 3.48 -20.83
N GLY A 198 -5.98 4.53 -21.08
CA GLY A 198 -5.49 5.84 -21.53
C GLY A 198 -4.92 6.72 -20.40
N GLY A 199 -5.30 6.45 -19.14
CA GLY A 199 -4.91 7.24 -17.97
C GLY A 199 -5.54 8.64 -17.89
N LEU A 200 -6.60 8.91 -18.67
CA LEU A 200 -7.28 10.20 -18.74
C LEU A 200 -8.15 10.46 -17.50
N THR A 201 -8.33 11.73 -17.15
CA THR A 201 -9.16 12.16 -16.01
C THR A 201 -10.38 12.92 -16.53
N PHE A 202 -11.60 12.59 -16.08
CA PHE A 202 -12.81 13.33 -16.45
C PHE A 202 -13.08 14.49 -15.49
N GLU A 203 -13.56 15.62 -15.99
CA GLU A 203 -13.92 16.80 -15.20
C GLU A 203 -15.44 16.93 -15.00
N LEU A 204 -15.83 17.36 -13.78
CA LEU A 204 -17.14 17.91 -13.46
C LEU A 204 -16.99 19.35 -12.97
N ASN A 205 -17.60 20.31 -13.67
CA ASN A 205 -17.61 21.72 -13.27
C ASN A 205 -18.92 22.06 -12.55
N TYR A 206 -18.84 22.78 -11.41
CA TYR A 206 -20.02 23.08 -10.59
C TYR A 206 -20.54 24.53 -10.66
N SER A 207 -19.76 25.50 -11.17
CA SER A 207 -20.15 26.92 -11.22
C SER A 207 -21.50 27.15 -11.92
N LYS A 208 -21.73 26.52 -13.09
CA LYS A 208 -22.99 26.63 -13.85
C LYS A 208 -24.23 26.25 -13.01
N ALA A 209 -24.12 25.27 -12.10
CA ALA A 209 -25.22 24.87 -11.22
C ALA A 209 -25.45 25.80 -10.03
N LEU A 210 -24.42 26.57 -9.63
CA LEU A 210 -24.54 27.59 -8.59
C LEU A 210 -25.22 28.85 -9.15
N ARG A 211 -24.73 29.35 -10.30
CA ARG A 211 -25.20 30.58 -10.94
C ARG A 211 -26.67 30.52 -11.36
N ASP A 212 -27.09 29.46 -12.04
CA ASP A 212 -28.39 29.39 -12.70
C ASP A 212 -29.21 28.16 -12.28
N SER A 213 -30.43 28.40 -11.84
CA SER A 213 -31.41 27.36 -11.47
C SER A 213 -31.89 26.51 -12.64
N SER A 214 -31.89 27.01 -13.88
CA SER A 214 -32.31 26.25 -15.06
C SER A 214 -31.30 25.14 -15.38
N HIS A 215 -30.03 25.52 -15.56
CA HIS A 215 -28.91 24.63 -15.82
C HIS A 215 -28.60 23.70 -14.64
N ARG A 216 -28.90 24.09 -13.40
CA ARG A 216 -28.69 23.28 -12.17
C ARG A 216 -29.23 21.86 -12.28
N ARG A 217 -30.45 21.67 -12.80
CA ARG A 217 -31.05 20.34 -12.98
C ARG A 217 -30.21 19.48 -13.92
N GLN A 218 -29.75 20.07 -15.02
CA GLN A 218 -29.06 19.36 -16.08
C GLN A 218 -27.61 19.05 -15.72
N VAL A 219 -26.90 19.97 -15.06
CA VAL A 219 -25.57 19.73 -14.49
C VAL A 219 -25.59 18.55 -13.52
N PHE A 220 -26.50 18.53 -12.53
CA PHE A 220 -26.58 17.41 -11.59
C PHE A 220 -26.98 16.08 -12.26
N SER A 221 -27.87 16.11 -13.27
CA SER A 221 -28.25 14.94 -14.07
C SER A 221 -27.04 14.36 -14.81
N ASN A 222 -26.36 15.19 -15.60
CA ASN A 222 -25.20 14.82 -16.42
C ASN A 222 -24.02 14.33 -15.57
N GLY A 223 -23.69 15.04 -14.47
CA GLY A 223 -22.63 14.61 -13.57
C GLY A 223 -22.96 13.32 -12.83
N ARG A 224 -24.24 13.07 -12.49
CA ARG A 224 -24.68 11.80 -11.92
C ARG A 224 -24.60 10.64 -12.92
N LEU A 225 -24.81 10.88 -14.21
CA LEU A 225 -24.55 9.87 -15.25
C LEU A 225 -23.06 9.50 -15.30
N LEU A 226 -22.15 10.49 -15.30
CA LEU A 226 -20.71 10.24 -15.28
C LEU A 226 -20.28 9.45 -14.03
N LEU A 227 -20.70 9.87 -12.83
CA LEU A 227 -20.33 9.17 -11.59
C LEU A 227 -20.95 7.76 -11.50
N ARG A 228 -22.15 7.55 -12.06
CA ARG A 228 -22.76 6.21 -12.19
C ARG A 228 -21.97 5.30 -13.13
N ALA A 229 -21.35 5.85 -14.17
CA ALA A 229 -20.47 5.10 -15.08
C ALA A 229 -19.12 4.71 -14.42
N ILE A 230 -18.70 5.43 -13.38
CA ILE A 230 -17.38 5.29 -12.73
C ILE A 230 -17.57 4.88 -11.26
N GLY A 231 -17.88 3.60 -11.03
CA GLY A 231 -18.40 3.09 -9.75
C GLY A 231 -17.53 3.21 -8.47
N LYS A 232 -16.35 3.85 -8.54
CA LYS A 232 -15.57 4.28 -7.35
C LYS A 232 -15.05 5.72 -7.44
N GLY A 233 -15.50 6.51 -8.42
CA GLY A 233 -15.06 7.90 -8.62
C GLY A 233 -13.57 8.11 -8.92
N LYS A 234 -12.80 7.04 -9.18
CA LYS A 234 -11.39 7.14 -9.60
C LYS A 234 -11.30 7.67 -11.02
N GLY A 235 -10.42 8.64 -11.24
CA GLY A 235 -10.27 9.27 -12.57
C GLY A 235 -11.33 10.33 -12.88
N VAL A 236 -12.00 10.88 -11.86
CA VAL A 236 -12.82 12.09 -11.98
C VAL A 236 -12.25 13.19 -11.09
N VAL A 237 -12.26 14.43 -11.54
CA VAL A 237 -11.89 15.62 -10.76
C VAL A 237 -13.04 16.61 -10.76
N LEU A 238 -13.17 17.35 -9.68
CA LEU A 238 -14.18 18.39 -9.54
C LEU A 238 -13.50 19.75 -9.61
N GLY A 239 -13.87 20.55 -10.61
CA GLY A 239 -13.40 21.93 -10.78
C GLY A 239 -14.52 22.92 -10.49
N SER A 240 -14.16 24.13 -10.07
CA SER A 240 -15.13 25.22 -10.02
C SER A 240 -15.65 25.53 -11.42
N GLY A 241 -14.74 25.75 -12.38
CA GLY A 241 -15.07 26.42 -13.63
C GLY A 241 -15.42 27.89 -13.37
N ALA A 242 -14.85 28.48 -12.32
CA ALA A 242 -15.13 29.85 -11.89
C ALA A 242 -14.64 30.87 -12.92
N GLU A 243 -15.42 31.93 -13.11
CA GLU A 243 -14.93 33.19 -13.69
C GLU A 243 -15.03 34.34 -12.67
N GLU A 244 -15.82 34.15 -11.59
CA GLU A 244 -16.01 35.11 -10.50
C GLU A 244 -15.63 34.50 -9.14
N MET A 245 -15.21 35.35 -8.19
CA MET A 245 -14.93 34.91 -6.80
C MET A 245 -16.11 34.24 -6.10
N ILE A 246 -17.35 34.52 -6.52
CA ILE A 246 -18.58 33.94 -5.93
C ILE A 246 -18.87 32.52 -6.44
N ASP A 247 -18.21 32.06 -7.49
CA ASP A 247 -18.34 30.69 -8.00
C ASP A 247 -17.59 29.68 -7.12
N ILE A 248 -16.48 30.10 -6.51
CA ILE A 248 -15.53 29.24 -5.78
C ILE A 248 -16.14 28.79 -4.45
N ARG A 249 -15.94 27.51 -4.07
CA ARG A 249 -16.33 26.94 -2.77
C ARG A 249 -15.11 26.36 -2.06
N ALA A 250 -15.15 26.22 -0.73
CA ALA A 250 -14.03 25.65 0.02
C ALA A 250 -13.83 24.16 -0.35
N PRO A 251 -12.62 23.58 -0.17
CA PRO A 251 -12.33 22.22 -0.64
C PRO A 251 -13.30 21.14 -0.13
N TYR A 252 -13.76 21.26 1.12
CA TYR A 252 -14.74 20.35 1.71
C TYR A 252 -16.17 20.59 1.19
N ASP A 253 -16.57 21.84 0.95
CA ASP A 253 -17.87 22.16 0.35
C ASP A 253 -17.94 21.67 -1.10
N ALA A 254 -16.89 21.93 -1.87
CA ALA A 254 -16.72 21.42 -3.22
C ALA A 254 -16.78 19.88 -3.22
N ALA A 255 -16.02 19.21 -2.33
CA ALA A 255 -16.15 17.76 -2.16
C ALA A 255 -17.60 17.33 -1.83
N ASN A 256 -18.29 18.03 -0.93
CA ASN A 256 -19.67 17.72 -0.55
C ASN A 256 -20.67 17.89 -1.70
N LEU A 257 -20.43 18.76 -2.68
CA LEU A 257 -21.24 18.82 -3.91
C LEU A 257 -21.26 17.48 -4.67
N SER A 258 -20.21 16.65 -4.57
CA SER A 258 -20.21 15.29 -5.17
C SER A 258 -21.34 14.38 -4.66
N VAL A 259 -21.87 14.65 -3.46
CA VAL A 259 -23.02 13.92 -2.90
C VAL A 259 -24.31 14.26 -3.64
N LEU A 260 -24.46 15.50 -4.13
CA LEU A 260 -25.60 15.92 -4.96
C LEU A 260 -25.57 15.26 -6.35
N PHE A 261 -24.38 15.02 -6.90
CA PHE A 261 -24.17 14.16 -8.07
C PHE A 261 -24.36 12.65 -7.77
N GLY A 262 -24.82 12.28 -6.56
CA GLY A 262 -25.17 10.92 -6.18
C GLY A 262 -24.03 10.06 -5.65
N PHE A 263 -22.90 10.66 -5.24
CA PHE A 263 -21.75 9.92 -4.72
C PHE A 263 -21.76 9.73 -3.20
N GLN A 264 -20.99 8.77 -2.69
CA GLN A 264 -20.93 8.47 -1.26
C GLN A 264 -20.01 9.46 -0.50
N PRO A 265 -20.48 10.11 0.58
CA PRO A 265 -19.70 11.11 1.34
C PRO A 265 -18.32 10.61 1.80
N GLN A 266 -18.21 9.33 2.17
CA GLN A 266 -16.97 8.69 2.64
C GLN A 266 -15.78 8.82 1.66
N ASN A 267 -16.06 8.99 0.37
CA ASN A 267 -15.05 9.09 -0.68
C ASN A 267 -15.06 10.46 -1.39
N SER A 268 -15.86 11.44 -0.94
CA SER A 268 -16.05 12.73 -1.62
C SER A 268 -14.75 13.53 -1.77
N ARG A 269 -13.92 13.55 -0.72
CA ARG A 269 -12.63 14.28 -0.67
C ARG A 269 -11.70 13.93 -1.84
N GLN A 270 -11.81 12.73 -2.43
CA GLN A 270 -10.88 12.27 -3.47
C GLN A 270 -10.91 13.10 -4.76
N PHE A 271 -12.04 13.74 -5.10
CA PHE A 271 -12.21 14.48 -6.35
C PHE A 271 -11.37 15.77 -6.41
N VAL A 272 -11.18 16.42 -5.25
CA VAL A 272 -10.36 17.65 -5.08
C VAL A 272 -8.96 17.37 -4.54
N SER A 273 -8.70 16.15 -4.05
CA SER A 273 -7.40 15.73 -3.50
C SER A 273 -6.73 14.64 -4.36
N ALA A 274 -6.90 13.37 -4.02
CA ALA A 274 -6.12 12.25 -4.56
C ALA A 274 -6.29 12.02 -6.07
N ASN A 275 -7.42 12.37 -6.68
CA ASN A 275 -7.59 12.34 -8.14
C ASN A 275 -6.89 13.53 -8.81
N ALA A 276 -7.03 14.75 -8.26
CA ALA A 276 -6.37 15.94 -8.78
C ALA A 276 -4.83 15.81 -8.72
N ARG A 277 -4.28 15.28 -7.61
CA ARG A 277 -2.85 14.94 -7.51
C ARG A 277 -2.40 13.99 -8.63
N ARG A 278 -3.17 12.94 -8.93
CA ARG A 278 -2.85 11.97 -9.99
C ARG A 278 -2.95 12.59 -11.39
N MET A 279 -3.89 13.50 -11.61
CA MET A 279 -4.01 14.27 -12.86
C MET A 279 -2.80 15.20 -13.04
N LEU A 280 -2.40 15.96 -12.02
CA LEU A 280 -1.23 16.85 -12.09
C LEU A 280 0.08 16.10 -12.30
N LEU A 281 0.28 14.96 -11.62
CA LEU A 281 1.45 14.10 -11.82
C LEU A 281 1.50 13.50 -13.24
N ARG A 282 0.35 13.18 -13.86
CA ARG A 282 0.29 12.83 -15.29
C ARG A 282 0.67 14.03 -16.16
N ALA A 283 0.06 15.17 -15.91
CA ALA A 283 0.26 16.38 -16.71
C ALA A 283 1.74 16.78 -16.78
N GLN A 284 2.42 16.70 -15.63
CA GLN A 284 3.86 16.85 -15.46
C GLN A 284 4.69 15.75 -16.16
N SER A 285 4.25 14.47 -16.12
CA SER A 285 5.00 13.36 -16.73
C SER A 285 5.04 13.38 -18.27
N ARG A 286 4.20 14.19 -18.92
CA ARG A 286 4.30 14.51 -20.36
C ARG A 286 5.46 15.47 -20.69
N ARG A 287 5.87 16.30 -19.72
CA ARG A 287 6.93 17.32 -19.86
C ARG A 287 8.30 16.77 -19.47
N THR A 288 8.34 15.87 -18.50
CA THR A 288 9.54 15.11 -18.13
C THR A 288 9.76 13.94 -19.10
N ILE A 289 10.88 13.25 -18.94
CA ILE A 289 11.07 11.92 -19.55
C ILE A 289 10.08 10.95 -18.87
N LYS A 290 9.51 9.99 -19.61
CA LYS A 290 8.53 8.99 -19.10
C LYS A 290 9.07 8.00 -18.04
N GLY A 291 10.30 8.22 -17.60
CA GLY A 291 10.97 7.56 -16.48
C GLY A 291 12.35 8.19 -16.28
N ALA A 292 12.83 8.20 -15.03
CA ALA A 292 14.17 8.64 -14.67
C ALA A 292 14.76 7.66 -13.65
N MET A 293 16.07 7.42 -13.73
CA MET A 293 16.82 6.59 -12.80
C MET A 293 17.89 7.46 -12.17
N VAL A 294 17.91 7.55 -10.84
CA VAL A 294 18.98 8.22 -10.10
C VAL A 294 20.20 7.31 -10.11
N VAL A 295 21.34 7.84 -10.58
CA VAL A 295 22.66 7.18 -10.55
C VAL A 295 23.50 7.96 -9.55
N THR A 296 24.15 7.27 -8.61
CA THR A 296 24.92 7.91 -7.54
C THR A 296 26.26 8.45 -8.03
N ASP A 297 26.90 7.73 -8.95
CA ASP A 297 28.28 8.01 -9.37
C ASP A 297 28.29 8.61 -10.78
N PRO A 298 28.76 9.86 -10.99
CA PRO A 298 28.80 10.49 -12.31
C PRO A 298 29.64 9.73 -13.35
N GLU A 299 30.65 9.00 -12.89
CA GLU A 299 31.63 8.29 -13.73
C GLU A 299 31.11 6.94 -14.25
N LYS A 300 30.05 6.39 -13.64
CA LYS A 300 29.39 5.15 -14.09
C LYS A 300 28.30 5.41 -15.13
N ILE A 301 28.18 6.65 -15.63
CA ILE A 301 27.26 7.03 -16.70
C ILE A 301 27.84 6.57 -18.05
N PRO A 302 27.16 5.69 -18.82
CA PRO A 302 27.57 5.39 -20.19
C PRO A 302 27.74 6.66 -21.02
N THR A 303 28.86 6.81 -21.71
CA THR A 303 29.27 8.06 -22.38
C THR A 303 28.22 8.64 -23.34
N THR A 304 27.38 7.78 -23.92
CA THR A 304 26.22 8.14 -24.77
C THR A 304 25.11 8.93 -24.06
N LEU A 305 25.08 8.97 -22.72
CA LEU A 305 24.10 9.71 -21.92
C LEU A 305 24.60 11.06 -21.41
N VAL A 306 25.91 11.36 -21.52
CA VAL A 306 26.57 12.53 -20.91
C VAL A 306 26.04 13.87 -21.43
N HIS A 307 25.50 13.91 -22.66
CA HIS A 307 24.83 15.09 -23.23
C HIS A 307 23.55 15.56 -22.49
N ARG A 308 23.16 14.91 -21.38
CA ARG A 308 21.88 15.16 -20.68
C ARG A 308 21.99 15.95 -19.36
N LYS A 309 23.05 16.72 -19.09
CA LYS A 309 23.11 17.64 -17.92
C LYS A 309 21.85 18.51 -17.79
N SER A 310 21.30 18.98 -18.91
CA SER A 310 20.03 19.73 -18.97
C SER A 310 18.80 19.02 -18.36
N ALA A 311 18.82 17.70 -18.20
CA ALA A 311 17.73 16.96 -17.57
C ALA A 311 17.68 17.13 -16.04
N LEU A 312 18.83 17.36 -15.39
CA LEU A 312 18.90 17.57 -13.94
C LEU A 312 18.40 18.98 -13.56
N GLU A 313 18.76 19.99 -14.35
CA GLU A 313 18.24 21.36 -14.24
C GLU A 313 16.71 21.39 -14.39
N LYS A 314 16.19 20.64 -15.37
CA LYS A 314 14.74 20.45 -15.56
C LYS A 314 14.08 19.75 -14.37
N LEU A 315 14.73 18.78 -13.73
CA LEU A 315 14.24 18.16 -12.49
C LEU A 315 14.26 19.12 -11.30
N LEU A 316 15.29 19.96 -11.16
CA LEU A 316 15.37 20.98 -10.10
C LEU A 316 14.38 22.14 -10.30
N SER A 317 13.89 22.36 -11.52
CA SER A 317 12.77 23.27 -11.80
C SER A 317 11.39 22.72 -11.38
N VAL A 318 11.27 21.44 -11.03
CA VAL A 318 10.01 20.83 -10.59
C VAL A 318 9.66 21.31 -9.18
N PRO A 319 8.51 22.02 -8.98
CA PRO A 319 8.15 22.56 -7.67
C PRO A 319 8.04 21.50 -6.58
N GLU A 320 7.50 20.32 -6.89
CA GLU A 320 7.36 19.19 -5.97
C GLU A 320 8.70 18.63 -5.50
N PHE A 321 9.72 18.59 -6.38
CA PHE A 321 11.04 18.06 -6.06
C PHE A 321 11.77 18.99 -5.10
N ARG A 322 11.70 20.30 -5.36
CA ARG A 322 12.28 21.33 -4.48
C ARG A 322 11.61 21.40 -3.10
N THR A 323 10.38 20.90 -2.93
CA THR A 323 9.71 20.79 -1.61
C THR A 323 10.07 19.56 -0.79
N GLN A 324 10.70 18.53 -1.36
CA GLN A 324 11.00 17.28 -0.61
C GLN A 324 12.23 17.39 0.31
N VAL A 325 12.85 18.58 0.38
CA VAL A 325 14.04 18.89 1.19
C VAL A 325 13.68 19.58 2.52
N GLU A 326 12.48 20.16 2.63
CA GLU A 326 12.09 21.03 3.75
C GLU A 326 10.85 20.51 4.50
N VAL A 327 10.87 20.60 5.84
CA VAL A 327 9.76 20.37 6.79
C VAL A 327 9.36 18.92 7.14
N LEU A 328 9.86 18.47 8.30
CA LEU A 328 9.20 17.62 9.30
C LEU A 328 9.40 18.27 10.69
N PRO A 329 8.60 18.01 11.76
CA PRO A 329 7.60 16.94 11.97
C PRO A 329 6.23 17.54 12.48
N LYS A 330 5.35 17.03 13.38
CA LYS A 330 5.16 15.80 14.22
C LYS A 330 3.71 15.74 14.82
N ASP A 331 3.21 14.54 15.18
CA ASP A 331 2.19 14.15 16.24
C ASP A 331 0.84 14.96 16.43
N SER A 332 -0.28 14.50 17.03
CA SER A 332 -0.70 13.29 17.80
C SER A 332 -2.25 13.01 17.81
N ASP A 333 -2.65 11.75 18.03
CA ASP A 333 -3.86 11.23 18.75
C ASP A 333 -5.33 11.25 18.19
N GLN A 334 -6.26 10.58 18.93
CA GLN A 334 -7.64 10.08 18.60
C GLN A 334 -8.61 10.29 19.83
N PRO A 335 -9.77 9.60 20.10
CA PRO A 335 -10.69 8.66 19.36
C PRO A 335 -12.24 8.88 19.63
N THR A 336 -13.06 7.81 19.62
CA THR A 336 -14.49 7.60 20.09
C THR A 336 -15.64 7.73 19.05
N GLU A 337 -16.87 7.20 19.25
CA GLU A 337 -17.37 5.82 19.56
C GLU A 337 -18.90 5.73 19.22
N GLY A 338 -19.56 4.55 19.16
CA GLY A 338 -21.03 4.44 18.92
C GLY A 338 -21.59 3.03 18.63
N VAL A 339 -22.85 2.72 19.05
CA VAL A 339 -23.40 1.33 19.19
C VAL A 339 -24.95 1.24 19.01
N SER A 340 -25.49 0.12 18.47
CA SER A 340 -26.86 -0.38 18.79
C SER A 340 -27.17 -1.85 18.39
N ASN A 341 -27.75 -2.61 19.35
CA ASN A 341 -28.78 -3.69 19.38
C ASN A 341 -29.11 -4.58 18.12
N CYS A 342 -29.68 -5.79 18.19
CA CYS A 342 -30.39 -6.62 19.22
C CYS A 342 -30.08 -8.15 19.01
N ASP A 343 -30.76 -9.22 19.50
CA ASP A 343 -31.99 -9.44 20.32
C ASP A 343 -31.95 -10.78 21.15
N ASN A 344 -33.09 -11.47 21.37
CA ASN A 344 -33.37 -12.39 22.49
C ASN A 344 -33.46 -13.91 22.21
N ALA A 345 -33.25 -14.70 23.30
CA ALA A 345 -34.23 -15.66 23.89
C ALA A 345 -33.60 -16.97 24.43
N MET A 346 -33.34 -17.05 25.74
CA MET A 346 -33.34 -18.31 26.54
C MET A 346 -33.29 -17.99 28.04
N ALA A 347 -34.40 -18.19 28.76
CA ALA A 347 -34.73 -17.40 29.96
C ALA A 347 -33.89 -17.66 31.25
N ILE A 348 -33.23 -18.81 31.41
CA ILE A 348 -32.67 -19.23 32.71
C ILE A 348 -31.27 -18.65 32.96
N ASP A 349 -30.32 -18.86 32.04
CA ASP A 349 -28.98 -18.24 32.15
C ASP A 349 -29.06 -16.70 32.00
N ILE A 350 -30.14 -16.14 31.41
CA ILE A 350 -30.39 -14.69 31.37
C ILE A 350 -30.41 -14.07 32.77
N PHE A 351 -31.11 -14.64 33.76
CA PHE A 351 -31.15 -14.06 35.12
C PHE A 351 -29.77 -14.05 35.78
N ARG A 352 -28.99 -15.13 35.65
CA ARG A 352 -27.62 -15.21 36.19
C ARG A 352 -26.66 -14.26 35.47
N ASN A 353 -26.74 -14.16 34.14
CA ASN A 353 -25.97 -13.20 33.34
C ASN A 353 -26.35 -11.75 33.67
N LEU A 354 -27.65 -11.47 33.87
CA LEU A 354 -28.15 -10.14 34.25
C LEU A 354 -27.64 -9.76 35.64
N TRP A 355 -27.68 -10.66 36.63
CA TRP A 355 -27.09 -10.43 37.94
C TRP A 355 -25.58 -10.21 37.89
N ARG A 356 -24.84 -10.99 37.08
CA ARG A 356 -23.40 -10.79 36.80
C ARG A 356 -23.12 -9.42 36.16
N LEU A 357 -23.97 -8.95 35.24
CA LEU A 357 -23.85 -7.65 34.59
C LEU A 357 -24.23 -6.48 35.50
N VAL A 358 -25.28 -6.62 36.32
CA VAL A 358 -25.72 -5.62 37.30
C VAL A 358 -24.69 -5.47 38.41
N SER A 359 -24.21 -6.57 38.99
CA SER A 359 -23.15 -6.52 40.01
C SER A 359 -21.82 -5.98 39.46
N TRP A 360 -21.48 -6.26 38.20
CA TRP A 360 -20.34 -5.61 37.53
C TRP A 360 -20.56 -4.10 37.34
N LYS A 361 -21.73 -3.67 36.83
CA LYS A 361 -22.06 -2.24 36.67
C LYS A 361 -22.03 -1.51 38.01
N LEU A 362 -22.58 -2.10 39.07
CA LEU A 362 -22.59 -1.55 40.42
C LEU A 362 -21.17 -1.39 40.97
N ARG A 363 -20.34 -2.44 40.90
CA ARG A 363 -18.93 -2.37 41.32
C ARG A 363 -18.14 -1.32 40.52
N ARG A 364 -18.40 -1.20 39.22
CA ARG A 364 -17.81 -0.16 38.35
C ARG A 364 -18.24 1.24 38.78
N SER A 365 -19.52 1.43 39.12
CA SER A 365 -20.05 2.70 39.62
C SER A 365 -19.51 3.10 41.00
N LEU A 366 -18.98 2.14 41.76
CA LEU A 366 -18.33 2.32 43.06
C LEU A 366 -16.80 2.42 42.94
N ASN A 367 -16.24 2.55 41.72
CA ASN A 367 -14.79 2.56 41.43
C ASN A 367 -14.01 1.34 41.98
N LEU A 368 -14.69 0.24 42.29
CA LEU A 368 -14.04 -1.01 42.70
C LEU A 368 -13.41 -1.70 41.49
N ASN A 369 -12.28 -2.40 41.68
CA ASN A 369 -11.65 -3.18 40.61
C ASN A 369 -12.59 -4.30 40.13
N CYS A 370 -13.26 -4.07 39.00
CA CYS A 370 -14.33 -4.92 38.47
C CYS A 370 -13.98 -5.48 37.08
N GLU A 371 -13.52 -6.72 37.04
CA GLU A 371 -13.30 -7.44 35.78
C GLU A 371 -14.62 -7.79 35.09
N TRP A 372 -14.60 -7.89 33.76
CA TRP A 372 -15.79 -8.28 32.99
C TRP A 372 -16.25 -9.72 33.38
N PRO A 373 -17.56 -9.96 33.56
CA PRO A 373 -18.07 -11.30 33.88
C PRO A 373 -17.98 -12.24 32.68
N VAL A 374 -17.80 -13.54 32.92
CA VAL A 374 -18.08 -14.55 31.88
C VAL A 374 -19.59 -14.62 31.70
N ILE A 375 -20.05 -14.71 30.45
CA ILE A 375 -21.48 -14.69 30.09
C ILE A 375 -21.76 -15.98 29.32
N TRP A 376 -22.77 -16.73 29.77
CA TRP A 376 -23.15 -18.02 29.18
C TRP A 376 -24.32 -17.83 28.20
N GLY A 377 -24.12 -18.21 26.93
CA GLY A 377 -25.13 -18.13 25.87
C GLY A 377 -25.41 -19.48 25.20
N LYS A 378 -26.20 -19.46 24.12
CA LYS A 378 -26.47 -20.64 23.30
C LYS A 378 -25.17 -21.18 22.68
N PRO A 379 -25.00 -22.51 22.55
CA PRO A 379 -23.86 -23.09 21.85
C PRO A 379 -23.80 -22.58 20.41
N ARG A 380 -22.58 -22.25 19.96
CA ARG A 380 -22.31 -21.70 18.61
C ARG A 380 -21.78 -22.74 17.63
N LEU A 381 -21.27 -23.87 18.14
CA LEU A 381 -20.81 -24.99 17.34
C LEU A 381 -22.00 -25.71 16.68
N ARG A 382 -21.88 -26.06 15.39
CA ARG A 382 -22.92 -26.78 14.63
C ARG A 382 -22.45 -28.11 14.03
N SER A 383 -21.24 -28.55 14.38
CA SER A 383 -20.55 -29.69 13.76
C SER A 383 -19.76 -30.47 14.79
N PHE A 384 -19.80 -31.79 14.69
CA PHE A 384 -19.15 -32.75 15.59
C PHE A 384 -18.28 -33.72 14.75
N PRO A 385 -17.29 -34.42 15.33
CA PRO A 385 -16.43 -35.32 14.57
C PRO A 385 -17.21 -36.48 13.94
N THR A 386 -16.81 -36.89 12.74
CA THR A 386 -17.50 -37.96 11.99
C THR A 386 -17.29 -39.32 12.64
N GLN A 387 -18.28 -40.21 12.60
CA GLN A 387 -18.15 -41.59 13.10
C GLN A 387 -17.00 -42.36 12.43
N GLN A 388 -16.72 -42.07 11.15
CA GLN A 388 -15.56 -42.60 10.44
C GLN A 388 -14.23 -42.19 11.09
N LEU A 389 -14.08 -40.94 11.55
CA LEU A 389 -12.89 -40.51 12.28
C LEU A 389 -12.76 -41.26 13.61
N LEU A 390 -13.85 -41.34 14.39
CA LEU A 390 -13.84 -42.03 15.69
C LEU A 390 -13.41 -43.50 15.54
N ASN A 391 -13.90 -44.19 14.52
CA ASN A 391 -13.54 -45.58 14.23
C ASN A 391 -12.07 -45.78 13.80
N THR A 392 -11.35 -44.73 13.38
CA THR A 392 -9.91 -44.79 13.08
C THR A 392 -8.99 -44.48 14.27
N LEU A 393 -9.54 -44.04 15.40
CA LEU A 393 -8.79 -43.69 16.60
C LEU A 393 -8.68 -44.87 17.57
N SER A 394 -7.61 -44.89 18.37
CA SER A 394 -7.46 -45.84 19.48
C SER A 394 -8.59 -45.65 20.51
N ALA A 395 -8.92 -46.68 21.29
CA ALA A 395 -9.96 -46.58 22.32
C ALA A 395 -9.67 -45.47 23.36
N GLU A 396 -8.40 -45.22 23.66
CA GLU A 396 -8.00 -44.11 24.53
C GLU A 396 -8.19 -42.74 23.84
N ASP A 397 -7.81 -42.62 22.56
CA ASP A 397 -8.00 -41.40 21.78
C ASP A 397 -9.47 -41.07 21.51
N GLN A 398 -10.33 -42.09 21.38
CA GLN A 398 -11.79 -41.90 21.29
C GLN A 398 -12.34 -41.23 22.55
N GLU A 399 -11.92 -41.67 23.74
CA GLU A 399 -12.38 -41.08 25.00
C GLU A 399 -11.80 -39.67 25.21
N ARG A 400 -10.50 -39.47 24.92
CA ARG A 400 -9.89 -38.12 24.85
C ARG A 400 -10.68 -37.20 23.89
N MET A 401 -11.13 -37.72 22.74
CA MET A 401 -11.90 -36.96 21.76
C MET A 401 -13.28 -36.56 22.28
N ARG A 402 -14.05 -37.49 22.90
CA ARG A 402 -15.35 -37.18 23.53
C ARG A 402 -15.23 -36.05 24.56
N MET A 403 -14.19 -36.14 25.40
CA MET A 403 -13.88 -35.14 26.42
C MET A 403 -13.54 -33.76 25.82
N ILE A 404 -12.78 -33.74 24.71
CA ILE A 404 -12.45 -32.52 23.95
C ILE A 404 -13.69 -31.94 23.24
N VAL A 405 -14.58 -32.77 22.70
CA VAL A 405 -15.85 -32.32 22.09
C VAL A 405 -16.71 -31.60 23.12
N SER A 406 -16.90 -32.17 24.31
CA SER A 406 -17.63 -31.57 25.42
C SER A 406 -17.01 -30.23 25.87
N GLU A 407 -15.68 -30.18 26.03
CA GLU A 407 -14.94 -28.95 26.35
C GLU A 407 -15.15 -27.85 25.31
N ILE A 408 -15.06 -28.18 24.02
CA ILE A 408 -15.18 -27.23 22.91
C ILE A 408 -16.63 -26.77 22.72
N GLU A 409 -17.62 -27.63 22.91
CA GLU A 409 -19.03 -27.23 22.89
C GLU A 409 -19.35 -26.24 24.03
N MET A 410 -18.84 -26.50 25.24
CA MET A 410 -18.99 -25.62 26.39
C MET A 410 -18.28 -24.27 26.21
N LEU A 411 -17.09 -24.26 25.62
CA LEU A 411 -16.42 -23.01 25.20
C LEU A 411 -17.24 -22.22 24.17
N SER A 412 -18.01 -22.90 23.31
CA SER A 412 -18.89 -22.23 22.33
C SER A 412 -20.06 -21.48 22.97
N ARG A 413 -20.43 -21.82 24.21
CA ARG A 413 -21.46 -21.15 25.02
C ARG A 413 -20.91 -19.88 25.69
N CYS A 414 -19.64 -19.87 26.11
CA CYS A 414 -19.00 -18.74 26.80
C CYS A 414 -18.38 -17.68 25.88
N TYR A 415 -18.12 -17.99 24.61
CA TYR A 415 -17.23 -17.20 23.76
C TYR A 415 -17.89 -16.75 22.46
N THR A 416 -17.94 -15.44 22.21
CA THR A 416 -18.65 -14.86 21.05
C THR A 416 -17.90 -15.00 19.73
N TYR A 417 -16.57 -14.97 19.76
CA TYR A 417 -15.70 -15.12 18.59
C TYR A 417 -15.28 -16.59 18.43
N PHE A 418 -16.21 -17.41 17.94
CA PHE A 418 -16.11 -18.87 17.90
C PHE A 418 -16.47 -19.40 16.49
N PRO A 419 -15.83 -20.47 15.98
CA PRO A 419 -16.12 -21.04 14.66
C PRO A 419 -17.45 -21.79 14.62
N GLU A 420 -18.21 -21.61 13.53
CA GLU A 420 -19.53 -22.25 13.39
C GLU A 420 -19.41 -23.71 12.92
N HIS A 421 -18.38 -24.01 12.12
CA HIS A 421 -18.08 -25.33 11.59
C HIS A 421 -16.61 -25.73 11.84
N LEU A 422 -16.41 -27.00 12.22
CA LEU A 422 -15.14 -27.68 12.48
C LEU A 422 -15.10 -28.98 11.67
N ILE A 423 -14.00 -29.24 10.98
CA ILE A 423 -13.78 -30.48 10.20
C ILE A 423 -12.95 -31.50 11.00
N ASP A 424 -12.96 -32.76 10.57
CA ASP A 424 -12.22 -33.86 11.22
C ASP A 424 -10.71 -33.60 11.38
N GLU A 425 -10.09 -32.86 10.45
CA GLU A 425 -8.70 -32.41 10.65
C GLU A 425 -8.52 -31.49 11.86
N ASP A 426 -9.51 -30.64 12.15
CA ASP A 426 -9.42 -29.69 13.26
C ASP A 426 -9.65 -30.42 14.60
N TRP A 427 -10.52 -31.44 14.62
CA TRP A 427 -10.62 -32.41 15.72
C TRP A 427 -9.29 -33.13 15.98
N LEU A 428 -8.62 -33.63 14.95
CA LEU A 428 -7.26 -34.19 15.07
C LEU A 428 -6.21 -33.17 15.56
N LYS A 429 -6.35 -31.88 15.24
CA LYS A 429 -5.47 -30.81 15.77
C LYS A 429 -5.75 -30.55 17.26
N PHE A 430 -7.01 -30.60 17.71
CA PHE A 430 -7.35 -30.46 19.13
C PHE A 430 -6.86 -31.64 19.97
N LEU A 431 -6.91 -32.87 19.45
CA LEU A 431 -6.35 -34.06 20.09
C LEU A 431 -4.83 -33.95 20.32
N ARG A 432 -4.10 -33.28 19.41
CA ARG A 432 -2.66 -32.99 19.55
C ARG A 432 -2.33 -31.84 20.51
N CYS A 433 -3.31 -31.00 20.89
CA CYS A 433 -3.12 -29.88 21.81
C CYS A 433 -3.16 -30.38 23.26
N ARG A 434 -2.04 -30.29 23.98
CA ARG A 434 -1.88 -30.83 25.33
C ARG A 434 -2.73 -30.06 26.34
N THR A 435 -2.70 -28.72 26.28
CA THR A 435 -3.44 -27.88 27.24
C THR A 435 -4.77 -27.34 26.71
N ALA A 436 -5.70 -27.08 27.62
CA ALA A 436 -6.98 -26.41 27.34
C ALA A 436 -6.78 -25.01 26.71
N ILE A 437 -5.71 -24.30 27.10
CA ILE A 437 -5.39 -22.99 26.53
C ILE A 437 -4.80 -23.08 25.12
N GLU A 438 -4.08 -24.16 24.76
CA GLU A 438 -3.75 -24.46 23.36
C GLU A 438 -5.01 -24.71 22.53
N ARG A 439 -5.93 -25.56 23.02
CA ARG A 439 -7.21 -25.85 22.34
C ARG A 439 -8.03 -24.58 22.11
N LEU A 440 -8.20 -23.75 23.14
CA LEU A 440 -8.87 -22.44 23.02
C LEU A 440 -8.18 -21.51 22.02
N ASN A 441 -6.84 -21.45 22.00
CA ASN A 441 -6.11 -20.66 20.99
C ASN A 441 -6.29 -21.21 19.57
N GLN A 442 -6.35 -22.54 19.40
CA GLN A 442 -6.60 -23.19 18.12
C GLN A 442 -8.04 -22.95 17.61
N VAL A 443 -9.02 -22.94 18.50
CA VAL A 443 -10.42 -22.53 18.20
C VAL A 443 -10.47 -21.07 17.72
N LYS A 444 -9.82 -20.14 18.44
CA LYS A 444 -9.72 -18.73 18.04
C LYS A 444 -9.00 -18.56 16.70
N PHE A 445 -7.98 -19.37 16.43
CA PHE A 445 -7.30 -19.41 15.14
C PHE A 445 -8.25 -19.87 14.02
N ARG A 446 -9.04 -20.93 14.23
CA ARG A 446 -10.00 -21.41 13.21
C ARG A 446 -11.03 -20.35 12.83
N ARG A 447 -11.63 -19.63 13.80
CA ARG A 447 -12.56 -18.51 13.49
C ARG A 447 -11.88 -17.40 12.67
N LYS A 448 -10.60 -17.13 12.93
CA LYS A 448 -9.81 -16.17 12.15
C LYS A 448 -9.53 -16.63 10.72
N VAL A 449 -9.34 -17.93 10.51
CA VAL A 449 -9.23 -18.55 9.17
C VAL A 449 -10.57 -18.46 8.44
N GLU A 450 -11.66 -18.88 9.06
CA GLU A 450 -13.04 -18.80 8.52
C GLU A 450 -13.43 -17.37 8.12
N GLU A 451 -13.11 -16.37 8.95
CA GLU A 451 -13.32 -14.96 8.59
C GLU A 451 -12.49 -14.52 7.37
N LYS A 452 -11.26 -15.02 7.22
CA LYS A 452 -10.41 -14.74 6.06
C LYS A 452 -10.96 -15.44 4.81
N GLU A 453 -11.33 -16.71 4.92
CA GLU A 453 -11.97 -17.50 3.87
C GLU A 453 -13.23 -16.80 3.36
N ARG A 454 -14.11 -16.33 4.24
CA ARG A 454 -15.31 -15.54 3.89
C ARG A 454 -14.96 -14.22 3.16
N LYS A 455 -13.94 -13.49 3.64
CA LYS A 455 -13.48 -12.23 3.01
C LYS A 455 -12.83 -12.47 1.64
N ASP A 456 -12.09 -13.55 1.47
CA ASP A 456 -11.39 -13.87 0.22
C ASP A 456 -12.29 -14.58 -0.80
N LEU A 457 -13.28 -15.38 -0.36
CA LEU A 457 -14.36 -15.89 -1.21
C LEU A 457 -15.20 -14.75 -1.79
N ARG A 458 -15.56 -13.75 -0.95
CA ARG A 458 -16.21 -12.52 -1.42
C ARG A 458 -15.39 -11.81 -2.50
N LYS A 459 -14.08 -11.60 -2.29
CA LYS A 459 -13.17 -11.03 -3.31
C LYS A 459 -13.08 -11.90 -4.57
N LYS A 460 -13.13 -13.24 -4.44
CA LYS A 460 -13.12 -14.18 -5.58
C LYS A 460 -14.42 -14.07 -6.39
N LEU A 461 -15.58 -13.95 -5.76
CA LEU A 461 -16.87 -13.68 -6.43
C LEU A 461 -16.88 -12.30 -7.12
N GLU A 462 -16.40 -11.27 -6.43
CA GLU A 462 -16.23 -9.90 -6.96
C GLU A 462 -15.22 -9.85 -8.13
N LYS A 463 -14.27 -10.80 -8.24
CA LYS A 463 -13.37 -10.95 -9.40
C LYS A 463 -13.92 -11.84 -10.50
N ALA A 464 -14.54 -12.98 -10.18
CA ALA A 464 -15.02 -13.94 -11.18
C ALA A 464 -16.13 -13.36 -12.07
N THR A 465 -16.96 -12.48 -11.50
CA THR A 465 -17.96 -11.68 -12.22
C THR A 465 -17.35 -10.68 -13.21
N LEU A 466 -16.11 -10.22 -12.99
CA LEU A 466 -15.37 -9.31 -13.88
C LEU A 466 -14.59 -10.04 -14.99
N VAL A 467 -14.20 -11.31 -14.79
CA VAL A 467 -13.26 -12.03 -15.66
C VAL A 467 -13.92 -12.74 -16.85
N LYS A 468 -15.26 -12.89 -16.88
CA LYS A 468 -15.99 -13.67 -17.92
C LYS A 468 -16.00 -13.10 -19.35
N LYS A 469 -15.12 -12.17 -19.71
CA LYS A 469 -14.89 -11.72 -21.11
C LYS A 469 -13.41 -11.42 -21.40
N CYS A 470 -12.74 -12.39 -22.01
CA CYS A 470 -11.80 -12.24 -23.15
C CYS A 470 -10.98 -13.54 -23.34
N VAL A 471 -10.99 -14.07 -24.56
CA VAL A 471 -9.94 -14.99 -25.07
C VAL A 471 -9.48 -14.38 -26.40
N PRO A 472 -8.18 -14.10 -26.60
CA PRO A 472 -7.66 -13.60 -27.87
C PRO A 472 -7.30 -14.77 -28.82
N THR A 473 -7.32 -14.49 -30.12
CA THR A 473 -6.91 -15.42 -31.18
C THR A 473 -5.96 -14.70 -32.13
N SER A 474 -5.14 -15.48 -32.86
CA SER A 474 -4.05 -15.12 -33.78
C SER A 474 -2.74 -14.61 -33.15
N ASN A 475 -1.63 -15.01 -33.78
CA ASN A 475 -0.27 -14.58 -33.48
C ASN A 475 0.19 -13.64 -34.60
N GLU A 476 0.80 -12.51 -34.26
CA GLU A 476 1.81 -11.86 -35.11
C GLU A 476 2.65 -10.89 -34.26
N ALA A 477 3.87 -10.56 -34.73
CA ALA A 477 4.91 -9.98 -33.88
C ALA A 477 4.72 -8.47 -33.61
N HIS A 478 5.02 -8.02 -32.39
CA HIS A 478 4.89 -6.62 -31.96
C HIS A 478 6.09 -6.15 -31.13
N LEU A 479 6.47 -4.87 -31.28
CA LEU A 479 7.44 -4.19 -30.43
C LEU A 479 7.00 -4.18 -28.94
N ILE A 480 7.98 -4.29 -28.04
CA ILE A 480 7.74 -4.42 -26.60
C ILE A 480 7.44 -3.04 -25.98
N TRP A 481 6.18 -2.62 -26.04
CA TRP A 481 5.63 -1.51 -25.23
C TRP A 481 5.02 -2.02 -23.93
N LEU A 482 5.44 -1.44 -22.80
CA LEU A 482 5.13 -1.90 -21.44
C LEU A 482 4.42 -0.83 -20.60
N PRO A 483 3.07 -0.79 -20.58
CA PRO A 483 2.34 -0.04 -19.58
C PRO A 483 2.52 -0.70 -18.20
N HIS A 484 2.28 0.05 -17.12
CA HIS A 484 2.48 -0.41 -15.73
C HIS A 484 1.75 -1.75 -15.42
N ALA A 485 0.63 -2.04 -16.09
CA ALA A 485 -0.11 -3.30 -15.97
C ALA A 485 0.52 -4.49 -16.73
N LYS A 486 1.32 -4.27 -17.78
CA LYS A 486 2.24 -5.29 -18.32
C LYS A 486 3.50 -5.38 -17.47
N LEU A 487 4.01 -4.26 -16.95
CA LEU A 487 5.17 -4.25 -16.06
C LEU A 487 4.93 -5.14 -14.83
N ALA A 488 3.76 -5.06 -14.19
CA ALA A 488 3.34 -5.95 -13.09
C ALA A 488 3.11 -7.43 -13.51
N ARG A 489 2.99 -7.73 -14.82
CA ARG A 489 3.00 -9.13 -15.32
C ARG A 489 4.41 -9.63 -15.64
N GLN A 490 5.32 -8.71 -15.95
CA GLN A 490 6.74 -8.98 -16.15
C GLN A 490 7.57 -8.78 -14.88
N GLU A 491 6.99 -8.33 -13.77
CA GLU A 491 7.65 -8.20 -12.47
C GLU A 491 8.29 -9.53 -12.07
N THR A 492 7.51 -10.62 -12.16
CA THR A 492 7.94 -12.02 -12.11
C THR A 492 9.15 -12.34 -13.00
N MET A 493 9.22 -11.78 -14.20
CA MET A 493 10.30 -11.99 -15.17
C MET A 493 11.53 -11.15 -14.83
N PHE A 494 11.36 -9.88 -14.44
CA PHE A 494 12.45 -8.99 -14.00
C PHE A 494 13.09 -9.47 -12.69
N GLU A 495 12.31 -9.99 -11.75
CA GLU A 495 12.78 -10.70 -10.55
C GLU A 495 13.68 -11.88 -10.93
N SER A 496 13.24 -12.73 -11.86
CA SER A 496 14.03 -13.86 -12.35
C SER A 496 15.31 -13.41 -13.09
N TRP A 497 15.25 -12.35 -13.90
CA TRP A 497 16.45 -11.75 -14.52
C TRP A 497 17.42 -11.17 -13.49
N ARG A 498 16.93 -10.58 -12.39
CA ARG A 498 17.78 -10.04 -11.30
C ARG A 498 18.53 -11.16 -10.56
N TYR A 499 17.89 -12.31 -10.36
CA TYR A 499 18.53 -13.50 -9.79
C TYR A 499 19.52 -14.17 -10.76
N ILE A 500 19.15 -14.32 -12.03
CA ILE A 500 20.09 -14.83 -13.05
C ILE A 500 21.29 -13.89 -13.18
N ARG A 501 21.10 -12.56 -13.07
CA ARG A 501 22.18 -11.58 -13.09
C ARG A 501 23.07 -11.65 -11.84
N SER A 502 22.53 -11.84 -10.64
CA SER A 502 23.35 -11.99 -9.43
C SER A 502 24.17 -13.28 -9.41
N LEU A 503 23.75 -14.32 -10.15
CA LEU A 503 24.57 -15.52 -10.37
C LEU A 503 25.71 -15.34 -11.38
N LEU A 504 25.70 -14.28 -12.20
CA LEU A 504 26.54 -14.16 -13.41
C LEU A 504 27.54 -13.00 -13.44
N VAL A 505 27.36 -11.96 -12.62
CA VAL A 505 28.20 -10.74 -12.68
C VAL A 505 29.27 -10.76 -11.58
N ASP A 506 28.83 -10.83 -10.33
CA ASP A 506 29.66 -11.05 -9.15
C ASP A 506 28.83 -11.95 -8.22
N PRO A 507 29.31 -13.14 -7.79
CA PRO A 507 28.54 -14.00 -6.91
C PRO A 507 28.41 -13.35 -5.52
N PRO A 508 27.18 -13.02 -5.05
CA PRO A 508 26.98 -12.52 -3.70
C PRO A 508 26.96 -13.67 -2.68
N PRO A 509 26.99 -13.37 -1.37
CA PRO A 509 26.94 -14.39 -0.33
C PRO A 509 25.72 -15.30 -0.49
N THR A 510 25.93 -16.59 -0.26
CA THR A 510 24.86 -17.60 -0.33
C THR A 510 24.16 -17.70 1.00
N LEU A 511 22.83 -17.84 0.99
CA LEU A 511 22.02 -17.98 2.20
C LEU A 511 21.28 -19.32 2.21
N VAL A 512 21.59 -20.12 3.23
CA VAL A 512 21.06 -21.45 3.46
C VAL A 512 20.11 -21.43 4.65
N ILE A 513 18.97 -22.11 4.51
CA ILE A 513 18.09 -22.44 5.64
C ILE A 513 18.27 -23.93 5.94
N ASP A 514 18.68 -24.23 7.17
CA ASP A 514 18.86 -25.60 7.65
C ASP A 514 17.54 -26.14 8.21
N CYS A 515 16.85 -26.94 7.40
CA CYS A 515 15.50 -27.41 7.66
C CYS A 515 15.41 -28.67 8.55
N ARG A 516 16.54 -29.16 9.10
CA ARG A 516 16.58 -30.38 9.94
C ARG A 516 15.60 -30.39 11.12
N TYR A 517 15.20 -29.21 11.58
CA TYR A 517 14.29 -29.02 12.71
C TYR A 517 12.80 -29.12 12.35
N LEU A 518 12.42 -29.01 11.06
CA LEU A 518 11.01 -28.97 10.65
C LEU A 518 10.18 -30.18 11.13
N PRO A 519 10.69 -31.43 11.14
CA PRO A 519 9.97 -32.57 11.71
C PRO A 519 9.73 -32.53 13.22
N LEU A 520 10.52 -31.75 13.98
CA LEU A 520 10.53 -31.70 15.45
C LEU A 520 9.67 -30.57 16.04
N LEU A 521 9.19 -29.65 15.19
CA LEU A 521 8.39 -28.50 15.59
C LEU A 521 6.94 -28.91 15.91
N SER A 522 6.33 -28.26 16.91
CA SER A 522 4.87 -28.31 17.09
C SER A 522 4.14 -27.91 15.79
N PRO A 523 2.88 -28.37 15.57
CA PRO A 523 2.11 -27.98 14.38
C PRO A 523 1.98 -26.46 14.19
N ARG A 524 2.08 -25.69 15.29
CA ARG A 524 2.10 -24.22 15.29
C ARG A 524 3.47 -23.66 14.95
N GLY A 525 4.55 -24.22 15.51
CA GLY A 525 5.92 -23.86 15.19
C GLY A 525 6.26 -24.12 13.72
N LEU A 526 5.87 -25.28 13.19
CA LEU A 526 6.05 -25.66 11.79
C LEU A 526 5.29 -24.71 10.84
N SER A 527 3.99 -24.47 11.09
CA SER A 527 3.19 -23.49 10.35
C SER A 527 3.78 -22.07 10.37
N LEU A 528 4.38 -21.64 11.49
CA LEU A 528 5.02 -20.33 11.60
C LEU A 528 6.37 -20.28 10.86
N THR A 529 7.14 -21.37 10.90
CA THR A 529 8.46 -21.46 10.28
C THR A 529 8.35 -21.53 8.75
N ALA A 530 7.46 -22.37 8.23
CA ALA A 530 7.16 -22.42 6.79
C ALA A 530 6.68 -21.05 6.26
N LEU A 531 5.90 -20.31 7.06
CA LEU A 531 5.47 -18.95 6.71
C LEU A 531 6.63 -17.92 6.76
N GLN A 532 7.61 -18.06 7.67
CA GLN A 532 8.82 -17.23 7.65
C GLN A 532 9.72 -17.55 6.46
N ILE A 533 9.87 -18.83 6.09
CA ILE A 533 10.59 -19.25 4.88
C ILE A 533 9.92 -18.67 3.64
N GLN A 534 8.57 -18.75 3.54
CA GLN A 534 7.81 -18.10 2.45
C GLN A 534 8.12 -16.59 2.35
N TYR A 535 8.10 -15.86 3.48
CA TYR A 535 8.38 -14.43 3.47
C TYR A 535 9.84 -14.12 3.10
N LEU A 536 10.81 -14.90 3.58
CA LEU A 536 12.22 -14.73 3.23
C LEU A 536 12.46 -14.91 1.73
N ILE A 537 11.86 -15.92 1.10
CA ILE A 537 11.98 -16.15 -0.35
C ILE A 537 11.36 -14.98 -1.14
N CYS A 538 10.16 -14.53 -0.76
CA CYS A 538 9.51 -13.39 -1.41
C CYS A 538 10.26 -12.06 -1.21
N GLU A 539 10.80 -11.81 0.00
CA GLU A 539 11.58 -10.61 0.29
C GLU A 539 12.90 -10.62 -0.49
N ASN A 540 13.63 -11.74 -0.48
CA ASN A 540 14.88 -11.86 -1.24
C ASN A 540 14.64 -11.63 -2.74
N ARG A 541 13.59 -12.23 -3.31
CA ARG A 541 13.23 -12.05 -4.72
C ARG A 541 12.98 -10.59 -5.11
N ALA A 542 12.48 -9.77 -4.19
CA ALA A 542 12.24 -8.34 -4.39
C ALA A 542 13.52 -7.45 -4.28
N ARG A 543 14.65 -7.97 -3.78
CA ARG A 543 15.92 -7.22 -3.62
C ARG A 543 16.61 -6.95 -4.95
N GLN A 544 17.39 -5.87 -5.05
CA GLN A 544 18.06 -5.51 -6.31
C GLN A 544 19.13 -6.54 -6.70
N HIS A 545 19.84 -7.08 -5.70
CA HIS A 545 20.87 -8.12 -5.83
C HIS A 545 20.46 -9.32 -4.97
N PRO A 546 19.48 -10.14 -5.41
CA PRO A 546 18.98 -11.25 -4.61
C PRO A 546 20.09 -12.31 -4.40
N TRP A 547 20.20 -12.82 -3.19
CA TRP A 547 21.20 -13.82 -2.82
C TRP A 547 20.74 -15.23 -3.26
N PRO A 548 21.65 -16.14 -3.65
CA PRO A 548 21.35 -17.55 -3.84
C PRO A 548 20.73 -18.15 -2.56
N LEU A 549 19.63 -18.90 -2.72
CA LEU A 549 18.88 -19.47 -1.60
C LEU A 549 18.81 -20.99 -1.67
N TYR A 550 19.13 -21.64 -0.55
CA TYR A 550 19.13 -23.09 -0.38
C TYR A 550 18.26 -23.51 0.81
N LEU A 551 17.48 -24.58 0.64
CA LEU A 551 16.75 -25.27 1.72
C LEU A 551 17.40 -26.65 1.90
N CYS A 552 18.38 -26.75 2.79
CA CYS A 552 19.12 -27.98 3.06
C CYS A 552 18.45 -28.78 4.19
N ASN A 553 18.72 -30.09 4.27
CA ASN A 553 18.06 -31.02 5.20
C ASN A 553 16.52 -30.96 5.12
N PHE A 554 15.97 -30.70 3.93
CA PHE A 554 14.54 -30.51 3.69
C PHE A 554 13.85 -31.84 3.33
N ASP A 555 13.50 -32.61 4.36
CA ASP A 555 12.81 -33.90 4.20
C ASP A 555 11.37 -33.74 3.67
N ILE A 556 11.17 -34.04 2.38
CA ILE A 556 9.87 -34.03 1.71
C ILE A 556 9.08 -35.31 1.97
N LYS A 557 9.72 -36.41 2.40
CA LYS A 557 9.06 -37.70 2.69
C LYS A 557 8.26 -37.64 3.98
N ASN A 558 8.61 -36.75 4.91
CA ASN A 558 7.83 -36.51 6.11
C ASN A 558 6.45 -35.89 5.79
N PRO A 559 5.32 -36.53 6.14
CA PRO A 559 3.99 -36.07 5.76
C PRO A 559 3.58 -34.74 6.43
N LEU A 560 4.21 -34.35 7.56
CA LEU A 560 3.98 -33.05 8.18
C LEU A 560 4.64 -31.93 7.37
N VAL A 561 5.88 -32.15 6.93
CA VAL A 561 6.64 -31.19 6.11
C VAL A 561 6.03 -31.07 4.72
N ALA A 562 5.66 -32.19 4.09
CA ALA A 562 4.97 -32.20 2.79
C ALA A 562 3.68 -31.37 2.80
N LYS A 563 2.82 -31.55 3.81
CA LYS A 563 1.56 -30.81 3.93
C LYS A 563 1.75 -29.30 4.17
N GLU A 564 2.77 -28.92 4.92
CA GLU A 564 3.09 -27.50 5.14
C GLU A 564 3.85 -26.88 3.97
N LYS A 565 4.58 -27.68 3.18
CA LYS A 565 5.13 -27.28 1.88
C LYS A 565 4.00 -26.92 0.91
N GLU A 566 3.01 -27.78 0.70
CA GLU A 566 1.86 -27.49 -0.18
C GLU A 566 1.14 -26.18 0.22
N LYS A 567 0.95 -26.00 1.54
CA LYS A 567 0.17 -24.91 2.14
C LYS A 567 0.86 -23.53 2.13
N TYR A 568 2.19 -23.46 2.31
CA TYR A 568 2.94 -22.19 2.35
C TYR A 568 4.06 -22.06 1.33
N LEU A 569 4.66 -23.17 0.90
CA LEU A 569 5.83 -23.22 0.03
C LEU A 569 5.52 -23.79 -1.37
N SER A 570 4.25 -23.82 -1.80
CA SER A 570 3.84 -24.18 -3.17
C SER A 570 4.39 -23.23 -4.25
N LEU A 571 5.02 -22.13 -3.85
CA LEU A 571 5.86 -21.31 -4.73
C LEU A 571 7.10 -22.06 -5.23
N LEU A 572 7.64 -23.02 -4.47
CA LEU A 572 8.81 -23.81 -4.83
C LEU A 572 8.57 -24.58 -6.14
N ASP A 573 7.39 -25.16 -6.27
CA ASP A 573 6.96 -25.97 -7.42
C ASP A 573 6.55 -25.11 -8.65
N SER A 574 6.67 -23.78 -8.57
CA SER A 574 6.22 -22.87 -9.61
C SER A 574 7.25 -22.67 -10.72
N ARG A 575 7.02 -23.30 -11.88
CA ARG A 575 7.81 -23.12 -13.12
C ARG A 575 7.85 -21.68 -13.67
N LEU A 576 7.08 -20.75 -13.09
CA LEU A 576 7.04 -19.34 -13.46
C LEU A 576 7.89 -18.45 -12.55
N SER A 577 8.48 -19.00 -11.49
CA SER A 577 9.34 -18.30 -10.54
C SER A 577 10.75 -18.86 -10.60
N VAL A 578 11.73 -18.02 -10.27
CA VAL A 578 12.93 -18.54 -9.60
C VAL A 578 12.50 -19.00 -8.20
N SER A 579 12.94 -20.20 -7.83
CA SER A 579 12.74 -20.81 -6.51
C SER A 579 14.12 -21.12 -5.90
N PRO A 580 14.25 -21.15 -4.56
CA PRO A 580 15.45 -21.68 -3.92
C PRO A 580 15.62 -23.17 -4.22
N GLU A 581 16.86 -23.65 -4.17
CA GLU A 581 17.16 -25.07 -4.36
C GLU A 581 16.84 -25.84 -3.07
N SER A 582 15.90 -26.79 -3.12
CA SER A 582 15.51 -27.63 -1.98
C SER A 582 16.10 -29.02 -2.06
N THR A 583 16.79 -29.48 -1.02
CA THR A 583 17.53 -30.74 -1.02
C THR A 583 17.49 -31.44 0.34
N GLU A 584 17.46 -32.77 0.31
CA GLU A 584 17.58 -33.62 1.50
C GLU A 584 19.01 -33.66 2.07
N LYS A 585 20.01 -33.24 1.28
CA LYS A 585 21.43 -33.22 1.68
C LYS A 585 21.73 -32.15 2.73
N ASN A 586 22.84 -32.34 3.44
CA ASN A 586 23.35 -31.34 4.36
C ASN A 586 24.11 -30.24 3.60
N TYR A 587 24.20 -29.05 4.17
CA TYR A 587 24.86 -27.91 3.52
C TYR A 587 26.39 -28.10 3.38
N THR A 588 26.98 -28.93 4.24
CA THR A 588 28.37 -29.41 4.15
C THR A 588 28.67 -30.24 2.92
N ASP A 589 27.64 -30.74 2.23
CA ASP A 589 27.77 -31.65 1.08
C ASP A 589 27.69 -30.88 -0.26
N LEU A 590 27.48 -29.55 -0.16
CA LEU A 590 27.28 -28.62 -1.27
C LEU A 590 28.34 -27.50 -1.24
N PHE A 591 28.73 -27.05 -0.04
CA PHE A 591 29.67 -25.96 0.17
C PHE A 591 30.84 -26.40 1.05
N SER A 592 32.02 -25.84 0.81
CA SER A 592 33.22 -26.17 1.57
C SER A 592 33.21 -25.49 2.93
N ARG A 593 33.70 -26.17 3.97
CA ARG A 593 33.47 -25.81 5.39
C ARG A 593 34.08 -24.49 5.80
N GLU A 594 35.13 -24.07 5.09
CA GLU A 594 35.89 -22.84 5.29
C GLU A 594 35.06 -21.60 4.93
N ARG A 595 34.08 -21.75 4.02
CA ARG A 595 33.15 -20.69 3.61
C ARG A 595 31.83 -20.69 4.39
N ILE A 596 31.56 -21.72 5.18
CA ILE A 596 30.28 -21.86 5.89
C ILE A 596 30.33 -21.13 7.23
N VAL A 597 29.42 -20.16 7.40
CA VAL A 597 29.19 -19.43 8.65
C VAL A 597 27.78 -19.73 9.15
N TYR A 598 27.68 -20.58 10.18
CA TYR A 598 26.42 -20.87 10.84
C TYR A 598 26.06 -19.77 11.83
N LEU A 599 24.88 -19.16 11.65
CA LEU A 599 24.41 -18.08 12.50
C LEU A 599 23.61 -18.63 13.68
N SER A 600 24.15 -18.45 14.88
CA SER A 600 23.50 -18.79 16.15
C SER A 600 23.68 -17.65 17.15
N PRO A 601 22.63 -17.15 17.80
CA PRO A 601 22.75 -16.10 18.81
C PRO A 601 23.44 -16.56 20.10
N ASP A 602 23.56 -17.89 20.29
CA ASP A 602 24.24 -18.53 21.42
C ASP A 602 25.75 -18.71 21.18
N ALA A 603 26.28 -18.38 19.99
CA ALA A 603 27.70 -18.54 19.66
C ALA A 603 28.60 -17.47 20.32
N ASP A 604 29.85 -17.83 20.64
CA ASP A 604 30.81 -16.93 21.29
C ASP A 604 31.37 -15.84 20.36
N GLN A 605 31.76 -16.22 19.13
CA GLN A 605 32.32 -15.29 18.15
C GLN A 605 31.24 -14.39 17.54
N GLU A 606 31.55 -13.11 17.36
CA GLU A 606 30.70 -12.16 16.64
C GLU A 606 31.07 -12.13 15.15
N LEU A 607 30.09 -11.82 14.29
CA LEU A 607 30.31 -11.59 12.87
C LEU A 607 30.73 -10.12 12.65
N ASP A 608 32.01 -9.88 12.39
CA ASP A 608 32.56 -8.52 12.24
C ASP A 608 32.36 -7.92 10.84
N GLN A 609 32.52 -8.71 9.78
CA GLN A 609 32.40 -8.32 8.36
C GLN A 609 31.62 -9.39 7.58
N ILE A 610 31.28 -9.11 6.31
CA ILE A 610 30.53 -10.00 5.41
C ILE A 610 31.19 -9.95 4.03
N ASP A 611 31.87 -11.03 3.65
CA ASP A 611 32.57 -11.14 2.36
C ASP A 611 31.71 -11.86 1.31
N GLY A 612 31.87 -11.47 0.04
CA GLY A 612 31.05 -11.96 -1.08
C GLY A 612 31.05 -13.49 -1.27
N SER A 613 32.10 -14.18 -0.81
CA SER A 613 32.30 -15.63 -0.94
C SER A 613 31.69 -16.49 0.18
N GLU A 614 31.11 -15.89 1.22
CA GLU A 614 30.60 -16.61 2.39
C GLU A 614 29.24 -17.29 2.16
N VAL A 615 29.00 -18.36 2.92
CA VAL A 615 27.78 -19.18 2.91
C VAL A 615 27.15 -19.12 4.30
N PHE A 616 26.16 -18.25 4.47
CA PHE A 616 25.47 -18.06 5.74
C PHE A 616 24.39 -19.12 5.93
N VAL A 617 24.46 -19.87 7.03
CA VAL A 617 23.45 -20.88 7.39
C VAL A 617 22.60 -20.35 8.55
N ILE A 618 21.28 -20.38 8.40
CA ILE A 618 20.32 -20.05 9.47
C ILE A 618 19.49 -21.29 9.78
N GLY A 619 19.41 -21.66 11.07
CA GLY A 619 18.54 -22.75 11.51
C GLY A 619 17.06 -22.45 11.22
N GLY A 620 16.37 -23.39 10.56
CA GLY A 620 14.95 -23.30 10.22
C GLY A 620 14.03 -23.46 11.44
N ILE A 621 14.06 -22.50 12.36
CA ILE A 621 13.32 -22.46 13.64
C ILE A 621 12.68 -21.07 13.82
N VAL A 622 11.61 -20.97 14.61
CA VAL A 622 11.02 -19.69 15.03
C VAL A 622 10.69 -19.73 16.53
N ASP A 623 11.63 -19.28 17.36
CA ASP A 623 11.64 -19.36 18.83
C ASP A 623 10.65 -18.41 19.53
N ARG A 624 9.36 -18.55 19.18
CA ARG A 624 8.26 -17.78 19.76
C ARG A 624 7.62 -18.47 20.97
N ALA A 625 7.90 -19.76 21.14
CA ALA A 625 7.56 -20.59 22.29
C ALA A 625 8.66 -21.67 22.43
N VAL A 626 8.82 -22.25 23.61
CA VAL A 626 9.75 -23.36 23.82
C VAL A 626 9.17 -24.62 23.15
N GLU A 627 9.88 -25.15 22.17
CA GLU A 627 9.51 -26.38 21.44
C GLU A 627 10.13 -27.60 22.14
N PRO A 628 9.35 -28.49 22.79
CA PRO A 628 9.91 -29.47 23.75
C PRO A 628 10.85 -30.54 23.18
N GLN A 629 10.99 -30.64 21.85
CA GLN A 629 11.88 -31.58 21.17
C GLN A 629 13.17 -30.93 20.64
N ILE A 630 13.33 -29.61 20.81
CA ILE A 630 14.45 -28.83 20.29
C ILE A 630 15.23 -28.24 21.48
N PRO A 631 16.52 -28.59 21.68
CA PRO A 631 17.36 -27.97 22.69
C PRO A 631 17.50 -26.45 22.50
N HIS A 632 17.62 -25.69 23.60
CA HIS A 632 17.75 -24.23 23.59
C HIS A 632 18.89 -23.71 22.68
N GLN A 633 19.97 -24.49 22.55
CA GLN A 633 21.15 -24.15 21.75
C GLN A 633 21.28 -25.02 20.49
N ALA A 634 20.17 -25.54 19.94
CA ALA A 634 20.18 -26.51 18.84
C ALA A 634 20.92 -26.04 17.57
N SER A 635 20.92 -24.73 17.30
CA SER A 635 21.66 -24.10 16.19
C SER A 635 23.18 -24.19 16.39
N LEU A 636 23.67 -23.83 17.59
CA LEU A 636 25.09 -23.92 17.94
C LEU A 636 25.55 -25.39 18.00
N ALA A 637 24.75 -26.26 18.61
CA ALA A 637 25.05 -27.70 18.68
C ALA A 637 25.15 -28.34 17.28
N SER A 638 24.31 -27.90 16.34
CA SER A 638 24.38 -28.32 14.93
C SER A 638 25.66 -27.84 14.26
N ALA A 639 26.01 -26.56 14.38
CA ALA A 639 27.25 -26.01 13.81
C ALA A 639 28.52 -26.72 14.32
N ILE A 640 28.56 -27.07 15.62
CA ILE A 640 29.65 -27.82 16.24
C ILE A 640 29.70 -29.26 15.69
N ALA A 641 28.56 -29.94 15.58
CA ALA A 641 28.49 -31.30 15.04
C ALA A 641 28.91 -31.38 13.56
N ASP A 642 28.46 -30.42 12.75
CA ASP A 642 28.81 -30.29 11.32
C ASP A 642 30.26 -29.78 11.10
N ARG A 643 30.93 -29.32 12.17
CA ARG A 643 32.29 -28.75 12.21
C ARG A 643 32.46 -27.55 11.28
N VAL A 644 31.57 -26.56 11.42
CA VAL A 644 31.61 -25.27 10.69
C VAL A 644 31.73 -24.09 11.65
N LYS A 645 32.15 -22.92 11.12
CA LYS A 645 32.32 -21.69 11.92
C LYS A 645 30.94 -21.22 12.44
N ALA A 646 30.82 -21.01 13.75
CA ALA A 646 29.59 -20.53 14.38
C ALA A 646 29.76 -19.07 14.84
N CYS A 647 28.85 -18.17 14.44
CA CYS A 647 28.91 -16.76 14.81
C CYS A 647 27.53 -16.20 15.23
N LYS A 648 27.53 -15.24 16.15
CA LYS A 648 26.37 -14.39 16.47
C LYS A 648 26.47 -13.04 15.76
N LEU A 649 25.34 -12.38 15.56
CA LEU A 649 25.31 -10.99 15.10
C LEU A 649 25.79 -10.05 16.22
N PRO A 650 26.53 -8.96 15.93
CA PRO A 650 27.09 -8.04 16.93
C PRO A 650 26.04 -7.07 17.53
N ILE A 651 24.88 -7.60 17.95
CA ILE A 651 23.72 -6.82 18.40
C ILE A 651 24.07 -5.92 19.60
N ASP A 652 24.84 -6.44 20.56
CA ASP A 652 25.16 -5.73 21.80
C ASP A 652 26.16 -4.58 21.59
N ARG A 653 26.97 -4.59 20.53
CA ARG A 653 27.85 -3.45 20.18
C ARG A 653 27.06 -2.22 19.74
N TYR A 654 25.99 -2.41 18.97
CA TYR A 654 25.29 -1.33 18.27
C TYR A 654 23.87 -1.01 18.78
N VAL A 655 23.23 -1.92 19.52
CA VAL A 655 21.82 -1.78 19.93
C VAL A 655 21.62 -2.08 21.42
N LYS A 656 21.40 -1.02 22.21
CA LYS A 656 21.03 -1.13 23.63
C LYS A 656 19.66 -1.82 23.80
N TRP A 657 19.70 -3.11 24.06
CA TRP A 657 18.52 -3.96 24.18
C TRP A 657 17.70 -3.62 25.45
N GLN A 658 16.37 -3.46 25.30
CA GLN A 658 15.49 -3.05 26.41
C GLN A 658 14.55 -4.15 26.90
N SER A 659 13.99 -4.98 26.01
CA SER A 659 13.22 -6.17 26.42
C SER A 659 12.83 -7.07 25.25
N GLY A 660 12.70 -8.37 25.55
CA GLY A 660 12.45 -9.45 24.59
C GLY A 660 13.68 -10.35 24.47
N THR A 661 13.52 -11.51 23.84
CA THR A 661 14.64 -12.41 23.54
C THR A 661 15.41 -11.96 22.30
N LYS A 662 16.73 -12.17 22.28
CA LYS A 662 17.61 -11.82 21.14
C LYS A 662 17.43 -12.74 19.91
N TYR A 663 16.64 -13.82 20.03
CA TYR A 663 16.20 -14.64 18.90
C TYR A 663 15.40 -13.79 17.89
N LEU A 664 16.03 -13.49 16.75
CA LEU A 664 15.42 -12.77 15.62
C LEU A 664 14.70 -13.74 14.67
N THR A 665 13.84 -13.23 13.79
CA THR A 665 13.21 -14.06 12.75
C THR A 665 14.15 -14.30 11.56
N LEU A 666 13.96 -15.41 10.86
CA LEU A 666 14.72 -15.76 9.63
C LEU A 666 14.79 -14.58 8.65
N THR A 667 13.65 -13.91 8.45
CA THR A 667 13.52 -12.66 7.67
C THR A 667 14.45 -11.58 8.18
N ALA A 668 14.32 -11.16 9.45
CA ALA A 668 15.12 -10.09 10.02
C ALA A 668 16.63 -10.36 9.95
N VAL A 669 17.09 -11.59 10.19
CA VAL A 669 18.51 -11.96 10.00
C VAL A 669 18.93 -11.82 8.54
N SER A 670 18.13 -12.35 7.59
CA SER A 670 18.37 -12.21 6.15
C SER A 670 18.37 -10.76 5.66
N SER A 671 17.52 -9.89 6.24
CA SER A 671 17.52 -8.45 5.95
C SER A 671 18.76 -7.77 6.54
N ILE A 672 19.18 -8.13 7.75
CA ILE A 672 20.37 -7.55 8.41
C ILE A 672 21.64 -7.82 7.61
N LEU A 673 21.91 -9.09 7.28
CA LEU A 673 23.11 -9.49 6.52
C LEU A 673 23.20 -8.77 5.17
N HIS A 674 22.07 -8.70 4.46
CA HIS A 674 22.01 -8.11 3.14
C HIS A 674 22.13 -6.58 3.18
N ASP A 675 21.50 -5.91 4.15
CA ASP A 675 21.68 -4.46 4.34
C ASP A 675 23.13 -4.12 4.71
N VAL A 676 23.80 -4.93 5.55
CA VAL A 676 25.23 -4.74 5.91
C VAL A 676 26.13 -4.92 4.69
N TYR A 677 25.93 -5.98 3.90
CA TYR A 677 26.67 -6.22 2.66
C TYR A 677 26.47 -5.09 1.64
N CYS A 678 25.23 -4.69 1.39
CA CYS A 678 24.92 -3.58 0.46
C CYS A 678 25.36 -2.20 0.96
N SER A 679 25.74 -2.05 2.23
CA SER A 679 26.27 -0.81 2.81
C SER A 679 27.77 -0.89 3.16
N GLN A 680 28.45 -1.99 2.77
CA GLN A 680 29.87 -2.21 3.02
C GLN A 680 30.25 -2.15 4.53
N GLY A 681 29.34 -2.57 5.42
CA GLY A 681 29.63 -2.74 6.85
C GLY A 681 28.78 -1.92 7.83
N ASP A 682 27.72 -1.23 7.41
CA ASP A 682 26.87 -0.41 8.30
C ASP A 682 25.93 -1.28 9.17
N TRP A 683 26.53 -1.95 10.16
CA TRP A 683 25.85 -2.73 11.19
C TRP A 683 24.83 -1.89 11.97
N GLU A 684 25.16 -0.66 12.35
CA GLU A 684 24.31 0.14 13.23
C GLU A 684 22.97 0.49 12.57
N ARG A 685 23.00 0.98 11.33
CA ARG A 685 21.79 1.29 10.55
C ARG A 685 21.00 0.04 10.23
N SER A 686 21.67 -1.03 9.80
CA SER A 686 21.04 -2.31 9.48
C SER A 686 20.30 -2.91 10.67
N LEU A 687 20.96 -2.96 11.84
CA LEU A 687 20.37 -3.46 13.08
C LEU A 687 19.21 -2.56 13.55
N LYS A 688 19.37 -1.23 13.53
CA LYS A 688 18.29 -0.29 13.90
C LYS A 688 17.08 -0.32 12.96
N LYS A 689 17.28 -0.59 11.67
CA LYS A 689 16.22 -0.72 10.65
C LYS A 689 15.41 -2.01 10.82
N ASN A 690 16.09 -3.14 11.05
CA ASN A 690 15.48 -4.47 10.97
C ASN A 690 15.06 -5.05 12.34
N ILE A 691 15.65 -4.60 13.46
CA ILE A 691 15.22 -5.02 14.80
C ILE A 691 13.90 -4.33 15.17
N PRO A 692 12.85 -5.08 15.62
CA PRO A 692 11.57 -4.48 15.97
C PRO A 692 11.68 -3.40 17.05
N VAL A 693 11.23 -2.17 16.75
CA VAL A 693 11.29 -0.96 17.61
C VAL A 693 10.86 -1.21 19.07
N ARG A 694 9.92 -2.13 19.32
CA ARG A 694 9.48 -2.52 20.68
C ARG A 694 10.62 -3.08 21.56
N ASN A 695 11.63 -3.70 20.95
CA ASN A 695 12.77 -4.33 21.64
C ASN A 695 13.82 -3.29 22.07
N VAL A 696 13.86 -2.13 21.41
CA VAL A 696 14.82 -1.03 21.63
C VAL A 696 14.20 0.17 22.36
N LYS A 697 12.86 0.34 22.32
CA LYS A 697 12.18 1.39 23.10
C LYS A 697 12.29 1.12 24.62
N PRO A 698 12.65 2.14 25.43
CA PRO A 698 12.70 2.03 26.88
C PRO A 698 11.32 1.71 27.47
N LEU A 699 11.31 1.11 28.67
CA LEU A 699 10.10 0.54 29.27
C LEU A 699 9.00 1.58 29.52
N ASP A 700 9.35 2.80 29.86
CA ASP A 700 8.40 3.89 30.19
C ASP A 700 7.66 4.43 28.95
N ALA A 701 8.31 4.36 27.79
CA ALA A 701 7.74 4.76 26.50
C ALA A 701 6.80 3.71 25.87
N ARG A 702 6.43 2.66 26.62
CA ARG A 702 5.48 1.63 26.18
C ARG A 702 4.08 2.01 26.64
N HIS A 703 3.12 2.08 25.71
CA HIS A 703 1.71 2.37 26.01
C HIS A 703 1.17 1.41 27.08
N LYS A 704 1.06 1.91 28.33
CA LYS A 704 0.55 1.15 29.49
C LYS A 704 -0.79 0.49 29.16
N THR A 705 -1.65 1.23 28.47
CA THR A 705 -2.94 0.81 27.90
C THR A 705 -2.88 -0.54 27.18
N SER A 706 -1.92 -0.75 26.27
CA SER A 706 -1.83 -1.99 25.48
C SER A 706 -1.43 -3.18 26.36
N LYS A 707 -0.49 -2.99 27.31
CA LYS A 707 -0.11 -4.04 28.28
C LYS A 707 -1.31 -4.43 29.16
N THR A 708 -2.07 -3.44 29.64
CA THR A 708 -3.29 -3.64 30.42
C THR A 708 -4.39 -4.35 29.62
N ILE A 709 -4.55 -4.04 28.32
CA ILE A 709 -5.50 -4.74 27.44
C ILE A 709 -5.12 -6.22 27.27
N TYR A 710 -3.86 -6.53 26.96
CA TYR A 710 -3.43 -7.94 26.83
C TYR A 710 -3.53 -8.71 28.15
N ALA A 711 -3.20 -8.08 29.29
CA ALA A 711 -3.38 -8.69 30.60
C ALA A 711 -4.86 -9.00 30.91
N ARG A 712 -5.78 -8.08 30.60
CA ARG A 712 -7.23 -8.28 30.73
C ARG A 712 -7.75 -9.43 29.84
N ILE A 713 -7.27 -9.53 28.60
CA ILE A 713 -7.63 -10.63 27.69
C ILE A 713 -7.13 -11.98 28.24
N HIS A 714 -5.88 -12.05 28.69
CA HIS A 714 -5.32 -13.31 29.22
C HIS A 714 -6.02 -13.76 30.51
N ASN A 715 -6.29 -12.83 31.44
CA ASN A 715 -7.06 -13.09 32.64
C ASN A 715 -8.47 -13.60 32.30
N TYR A 716 -9.18 -12.94 31.38
CA TYR A 716 -10.51 -13.37 30.94
C TYR A 716 -10.48 -14.79 30.35
N ASP A 717 -9.48 -15.12 29.53
CA ASP A 717 -9.31 -16.47 28.97
C ASP A 717 -9.09 -17.53 30.07
N GLN A 718 -8.26 -17.26 31.06
CA GLN A 718 -8.05 -18.17 32.20
C GLN A 718 -9.34 -18.37 33.01
N ARG A 719 -10.12 -17.29 33.24
CA ARG A 719 -11.41 -17.36 33.94
C ARG A 719 -12.49 -18.12 33.16
N VAL A 720 -12.53 -17.99 31.83
CA VAL A 720 -13.42 -18.80 30.97
C VAL A 720 -13.05 -20.28 31.08
N LEU A 721 -11.76 -20.63 31.01
CA LEU A 721 -11.29 -22.01 31.17
C LEU A 721 -11.60 -22.58 32.56
N ALA A 722 -11.53 -21.77 33.61
CA ALA A 722 -11.90 -22.16 34.97
C ALA A 722 -13.41 -22.45 35.11
N GLU A 723 -14.28 -21.53 34.67
CA GLU A 723 -15.75 -21.76 34.73
C GLU A 723 -16.19 -22.95 33.87
N VAL A 724 -15.56 -23.19 32.70
CA VAL A 724 -15.83 -24.37 31.88
C VAL A 724 -15.39 -25.66 32.59
N ARG A 725 -14.18 -25.69 33.18
CA ARG A 725 -13.71 -26.84 33.97
C ARG A 725 -14.64 -27.16 35.15
N GLU A 726 -15.10 -26.15 35.88
CA GLU A 726 -16.02 -26.33 37.02
C GLU A 726 -17.37 -26.93 36.57
N ARG A 727 -17.92 -26.47 35.45
CA ARG A 727 -19.20 -26.96 34.92
C ARG A 727 -19.08 -28.38 34.36
N LEU A 728 -17.98 -28.71 33.67
CA LEU A 728 -17.65 -30.06 33.20
C LEU A 728 -17.43 -31.08 34.34
N LEU A 729 -17.01 -30.63 35.52
CA LEU A 729 -16.93 -31.50 36.71
C LEU A 729 -18.33 -31.79 37.27
N LYS A 730 -19.21 -30.79 37.31
CA LYS A 730 -20.60 -30.94 37.79
C LYS A 730 -21.45 -31.81 36.86
N GLU A 731 -21.22 -31.73 35.56
CA GLU A 731 -21.85 -32.58 34.53
C GLU A 731 -21.29 -34.03 34.50
N ARG A 732 -20.39 -34.40 35.44
CA ARG A 732 -19.92 -35.78 35.69
C ARG A 732 -20.19 -36.28 37.11
N SER A 733 -20.74 -35.43 37.97
CA SER A 733 -21.20 -35.79 39.32
C SER A 733 -22.74 -35.92 39.38
N LEU A 734 -23.38 -35.94 38.21
CA LEU A 734 -24.79 -36.15 37.92
C LEU A 734 -24.91 -37.29 36.92
#